data_AF-A0A8H7M7L7-F1
#
_entry.id   AF-A0A8H7M7L7-F1
#
_cell.length_a   1.000
_cell.length_b   1.000
_cell.length_c   1.000
_cell.angle_alpha   90.00
_cell.angle_beta   90.00
_cell.angle_gamma   90.00
#
_symmetry.space_group_name_H-M   'P 1'
#
loop_
_entity.id
_entity.type
_entity.pdbx_description
1 polymer ?
#
loop_
_entity_poly.entity_id
_entity_poly.type
_entity_poly.pdbx_seq_one_letter_code
_entity_poly.pdbx_strand_id
1 'polypeptide(L)'
;MPKRRATSPAQQTCAQSKSARQAEETGDVKSGTAQTSPSSANDDHGDRTPTRGTDDVSNSDGSNSVPQTKNLEESVRPSTLSALAPEFLPRSASDSGTTTPKTDATPKFVQATLPFTSQPSTKSQSRQTSKVFKSEPIEVKDSVFQARLFSLESFAQVPKIIAHMRRQYPDFQHHMAGWRLLALKPGMTGLEGEDAFEVRQGWDDDGEKRGGKAVVDVIEKTGLCDVVVVVSRRFGGTLLGPARFSHIADCTRAVCTAMYERERAAERASRVADLVAQLCEWDTEVAELRLEIAALTKVETRSGEVGEKEKQPTISVSFKPPDYKNVLNPPDVEKAERLLQARQKTVQSLKAVLEKKGKSGAEETPTPSSSVTGCIELRSTTMSVQQPNPLPILTIAGTDPSGGAGVQADLKTFAAHGCYGTSVVTALVAQNTQGVQAVHAPPPEFVAHQIRCVLDDIPPQAIKTGMLADAPTLQAILQTLSSFYPEGKSMPPLVIDPVMVSTSGHSLLESSANALIKEELVPLATMITPNVPEAELLLGLDQGSITSLDTIVNAAKGISKLGARATLVKGGHCKLSTGDVLAVAKTQQDPDSLYIRWDTGTGPDQPAILRPDGAKILEEQDVVVDVLHLRDSKADGVATTTLFVRPRLETTSTHGTGCTLSAALACAFAQGLNPFDATIQATTYSHQAIATAPSIGKGHGPLNHTHSIIPRIIPQPTPVNPYPFVSALIGSCPGLWKDYVGHPFVTQLAAGTLPAESFVHYLKQDYIYLKHHARAHGLLAAKSSTFSAAGAAATIVLHIVRESQMHVDYCTQWGVTPEELETTPELPATAAYARYIMDVGYQGDDFMLIIAVASCLLGYAEVGKRLLAAGANTEGNPYKRWMEDYGGVEYQEATRRGIDLMEQRAAKDPPSASRFAQLQDVWERCVRLEIGFWDMGLKP
;
A
#
# COMPACT_ATOMS: atom_id res chain seq x y z
N MET A 1 21.31 31.42 -82.64
CA MET A 1 22.49 32.34 -82.64
C MET A 1 22.05 33.69 -82.09
N PRO A 2 22.95 34.63 -81.70
CA PRO A 2 24.39 34.53 -81.36
C PRO A 2 24.60 34.47 -79.82
N LYS A 3 25.71 34.03 -79.16
CA LYS A 3 27.19 34.14 -79.28
C LYS A 3 27.85 35.28 -78.45
N ARG A 4 28.42 34.94 -77.27
CA ARG A 4 29.82 35.16 -76.78
C ARG A 4 29.87 34.80 -75.27
N ARG A 5 30.72 33.84 -74.82
CA ARG A 5 32.12 33.99 -74.32
C ARG A 5 32.25 34.99 -73.16
N ALA A 6 32.82 34.66 -71.98
CA ALA A 6 33.40 33.40 -71.45
C ALA A 6 33.41 33.48 -69.87
N THR A 7 33.97 32.60 -69.02
CA THR A 7 34.93 31.47 -69.14
C THR A 7 34.72 30.45 -67.98
N SER A 8 35.53 29.39 -67.90
CA SER A 8 35.63 28.33 -66.86
C SER A 8 37.02 27.64 -66.99
N PRO A 9 37.52 26.66 -66.19
CA PRO A 9 36.85 25.84 -65.16
C PRO A 9 37.73 25.48 -63.91
N ALA A 10 37.37 24.35 -63.26
CA ALA A 10 38.06 23.59 -62.19
C ALA A 10 37.90 24.14 -60.75
N GLN A 11 37.40 23.40 -59.73
CA GLN A 11 37.58 21.99 -59.30
C GLN A 11 38.97 21.64 -58.77
N GLN A 12 39.05 21.08 -57.56
CA GLN A 12 39.42 19.66 -57.43
C GLN A 12 39.07 19.05 -56.07
N THR A 13 38.61 17.80 -56.13
CA THR A 13 38.72 16.81 -55.05
C THR A 13 39.92 15.90 -55.33
N CYS A 14 40.24 15.05 -54.35
CA CYS A 14 41.18 13.92 -54.43
C CYS A 14 42.67 14.25 -54.22
N ALA A 15 43.38 13.26 -53.69
CA ALA A 15 44.74 13.34 -53.18
C ALA A 15 45.81 13.13 -54.26
N GLN A 16 47.07 13.46 -53.92
CA GLN A 16 48.20 12.74 -54.50
C GLN A 16 49.38 12.64 -53.54
N SER A 17 49.95 11.44 -53.46
CA SER A 17 51.20 11.11 -52.78
C SER A 17 52.41 11.46 -53.65
N LYS A 18 53.59 11.58 -53.02
CA LYS A 18 54.87 11.40 -53.72
C LYS A 18 55.85 10.56 -52.91
N SER A 19 56.53 9.68 -53.64
CA SER A 19 57.70 8.88 -53.26
C SER A 19 58.98 9.74 -53.19
N ALA A 20 60.13 9.26 -52.72
CA ALA A 20 60.52 8.23 -51.74
C ALA A 20 62.08 8.20 -51.70
N ARG A 21 62.70 7.68 -50.63
CA ARG A 21 64.08 7.10 -50.65
C ARG A 21 64.39 6.31 -49.37
N GLN A 22 65.45 5.50 -49.43
CA GLN A 22 65.81 4.48 -48.43
C GLN A 22 67.06 4.86 -47.62
N ALA A 23 67.10 4.40 -46.36
CA ALA A 23 68.24 4.01 -45.50
C ALA A 23 67.59 3.34 -44.25
N GLU A 24 68.04 2.22 -43.65
CA GLU A 24 69.36 1.92 -43.03
C GLU A 24 69.63 2.87 -41.85
N GLU A 25 69.87 2.48 -40.58
CA GLU A 25 70.27 1.21 -39.91
C GLU A 25 69.48 1.04 -38.57
N THR A 26 68.93 -0.13 -38.21
CA THR A 26 69.47 -1.21 -37.33
C THR A 26 70.11 -0.84 -35.96
N GLY A 27 69.51 -1.36 -34.87
CA GLY A 27 70.21 -1.78 -33.64
C GLY A 27 70.28 -0.81 -32.45
N ASP A 28 70.72 -1.22 -31.25
CA ASP A 28 70.65 -2.57 -30.63
C ASP A 28 70.94 -2.51 -29.10
N VAL A 29 70.53 -3.56 -28.37
CA VAL A 29 71.23 -4.22 -27.25
C VAL A 29 71.59 -3.52 -25.90
N LYS A 30 71.24 -4.22 -24.79
CA LYS A 30 71.79 -4.18 -23.39
C LYS A 30 71.59 -2.88 -22.59
N SER A 31 71.21 -2.87 -21.30
CA SER A 31 71.44 -3.73 -20.11
C SER A 31 72.82 -3.58 -19.45
N GLY A 32 72.84 -3.29 -18.14
CA GLY A 32 74.07 -3.03 -17.38
C GLY A 32 73.82 -2.77 -15.89
N THR A 33 73.95 -3.81 -15.06
CA THR A 33 73.77 -3.77 -13.60
C THR A 33 75.07 -3.44 -12.85
N ALA A 34 75.01 -2.58 -11.81
CA ALA A 34 75.74 -2.69 -10.52
C ALA A 34 75.65 -1.38 -9.71
N GLN A 35 76.07 -1.27 -8.43
CA GLN A 35 75.83 -2.03 -7.19
C GLN A 35 76.48 -1.23 -6.02
N THR A 36 76.17 -1.57 -4.75
CA THR A 36 76.92 -1.27 -3.49
C THR A 36 76.94 0.17 -2.87
N SER A 37 76.28 0.31 -1.70
CA SER A 37 76.86 0.52 -0.33
C SER A 37 77.65 1.81 0.06
N PRO A 38 77.85 2.12 1.37
CA PRO A 38 76.97 2.00 2.58
C PRO A 38 77.09 3.18 3.62
N SER A 39 76.44 3.05 4.80
CA SER A 39 76.66 3.78 6.11
C SER A 39 76.26 5.28 6.18
N SER A 40 75.92 5.94 7.31
CA SER A 40 75.59 5.65 8.74
C SER A 40 75.23 6.99 9.45
N ALA A 41 74.59 7.14 10.63
CA ALA A 41 73.74 6.37 11.56
C ALA A 41 73.22 7.34 12.69
N ASN A 42 72.60 6.84 13.78
CA ASN A 42 72.26 7.56 15.07
C ASN A 42 71.14 8.63 14.98
N ASP A 43 70.31 9.01 15.97
CA ASP A 43 69.95 8.62 17.38
C ASP A 43 68.64 9.41 17.76
N ASP A 44 67.81 9.23 18.81
CA ASP A 44 67.54 8.22 19.88
C ASP A 44 66.08 8.48 20.46
N HIS A 45 65.69 7.86 21.58
CA HIS A 45 64.38 7.90 22.28
C HIS A 45 64.08 9.20 23.10
N GLY A 46 62.93 9.43 23.74
CA GLY A 46 61.63 8.72 24.00
C GLY A 46 60.64 9.74 24.64
N ASP A 47 59.46 9.50 25.23
CA ASP A 47 58.48 8.42 25.47
C ASP A 47 57.49 9.02 26.55
N ARG A 48 56.29 8.43 26.78
CA ARG A 48 55.33 8.69 27.90
C ARG A 48 54.52 10.01 28.00
N THR A 49 53.27 9.88 27.52
CA THR A 49 51.95 10.03 28.21
C THR A 49 51.89 10.03 29.77
N PRO A 50 50.72 10.29 30.45
CA PRO A 50 49.37 10.73 30.01
C PRO A 50 48.71 11.82 30.92
N THR A 51 47.36 11.90 30.89
CA THR A 51 46.38 12.54 31.81
C THR A 51 45.97 13.99 31.51
N ARG A 52 44.73 14.48 31.74
CA ARG A 52 43.35 13.99 31.99
C ARG A 52 42.72 14.92 33.04
N GLY A 53 41.72 15.71 32.64
CA GLY A 53 40.95 16.61 33.49
C GLY A 53 40.24 17.65 32.60
N THR A 54 38.98 17.50 32.17
CA THR A 54 37.68 17.38 32.87
C THR A 54 37.05 18.72 33.27
N ASP A 55 35.83 18.91 32.74
CA ASP A 55 34.67 19.55 33.35
C ASP A 55 34.49 21.10 33.31
N ASP A 56 33.38 21.45 32.64
CA ASP A 56 32.25 22.25 33.15
C ASP A 56 32.01 23.74 32.84
N VAL A 57 30.89 23.93 32.13
CA VAL A 57 29.72 24.79 32.46
C VAL A 57 29.93 26.30 32.69
N SER A 58 29.55 27.08 31.68
CA SER A 58 28.39 28.01 31.70
C SER A 58 28.33 28.79 30.36
N ASN A 59 27.21 28.93 29.64
CA ASN A 59 25.94 29.62 29.95
C ASN A 59 26.09 31.08 30.41
N SER A 60 25.95 32.04 29.49
CA SER A 60 24.77 32.93 29.50
C SER A 60 24.67 33.85 28.27
N ASP A 61 23.43 34.23 28.00
CA ASP A 61 22.86 35.17 27.03
C ASP A 61 23.51 36.57 26.97
N GLY A 62 23.21 37.37 25.93
CA GLY A 62 23.74 38.75 25.81
C GLY A 62 23.30 39.59 24.58
N SER A 63 22.01 39.60 24.24
CA SER A 63 21.39 40.31 23.10
C SER A 63 21.79 41.78 22.79
N ASN A 64 21.65 42.17 21.52
CA ASN A 64 21.43 43.53 20.98
C ASN A 64 22.61 44.55 21.05
N SER A 65 22.99 45.19 19.96
CA SER A 65 22.15 46.21 19.28
C SER A 65 22.74 46.72 17.95
N VAL A 66 21.95 47.46 17.17
CA VAL A 66 22.29 48.05 15.85
C VAL A 66 22.34 49.58 15.93
N PRO A 67 23.24 50.24 15.18
CA PRO A 67 22.89 51.56 14.62
C PRO A 67 23.27 51.75 13.13
N GLN A 68 22.27 52.17 12.34
CA GLN A 68 22.20 53.37 11.47
C GLN A 68 23.43 53.82 10.61
N THR A 69 23.32 54.44 9.41
CA THR A 69 22.30 54.62 8.33
C THR A 69 22.97 55.38 7.13
N LYS A 70 22.22 55.64 6.03
CA LYS A 70 22.38 56.74 5.03
C LYS A 70 23.40 56.60 3.87
N ASN A 71 23.15 57.09 2.65
CA ASN A 71 21.89 57.41 1.91
C ASN A 71 22.14 57.83 0.42
N LEU A 72 21.05 58.02 -0.36
CA LEU A 72 20.92 58.68 -1.70
C LEU A 72 21.46 57.84 -2.91
N GLU A 73 20.71 57.51 -3.99
CA GLU A 73 19.88 58.25 -5.00
C GLU A 73 20.70 58.61 -6.28
N GLU A 74 20.17 58.67 -7.52
CA GLU A 74 18.83 59.09 -8.00
C GLU A 74 18.49 58.58 -9.45
N SER A 75 17.18 58.47 -9.82
CA SER A 75 16.53 58.56 -11.18
C SER A 75 16.98 57.63 -12.36
N VAL A 76 16.25 57.32 -13.47
CA VAL A 76 15.21 57.97 -14.33
C VAL A 76 14.27 56.92 -15.02
N ARG A 77 13.10 57.33 -15.55
CA ARG A 77 12.15 56.61 -16.49
C ARG A 77 11.88 57.51 -17.75
N PRO A 78 11.40 57.07 -18.96
CA PRO A 78 10.20 56.20 -19.15
C PRO A 78 10.03 55.37 -20.48
N SER A 79 8.87 54.68 -20.57
CA SER A 79 8.04 54.17 -21.71
C SER A 79 8.40 54.31 -23.20
N THR A 80 7.98 53.32 -24.03
CA THR A 80 7.05 53.49 -25.19
C THR A 80 6.56 52.15 -25.80
N LEU A 81 5.55 52.17 -26.70
CA LEU A 81 4.95 51.00 -27.39
C LEU A 81 5.36 50.89 -28.88
N SER A 82 5.37 49.66 -29.44
CA SER A 82 4.84 49.26 -30.77
C SER A 82 5.04 47.73 -30.91
N ALA A 83 4.05 46.84 -31.09
CA ALA A 83 2.92 46.78 -32.02
C ALA A 83 3.31 46.48 -33.49
N LEU A 84 2.87 45.32 -34.00
CA LEU A 84 2.49 45.08 -35.41
C LEU A 84 1.77 43.71 -35.54
N ALA A 85 0.56 43.73 -36.14
CA ALA A 85 -0.16 42.57 -36.66
C ALA A 85 -0.31 42.72 -38.20
N PRO A 86 -0.73 41.66 -38.92
CA PRO A 86 -2.09 41.64 -39.47
C PRO A 86 -2.77 40.26 -39.24
N GLU A 87 -4.09 40.12 -39.10
CA GLU A 87 -5.20 40.37 -40.07
C GLU A 87 -5.04 39.52 -41.36
N PHE A 88 -6.04 38.77 -41.86
CA PHE A 88 -7.45 39.15 -42.08
C PHE A 88 -8.49 38.01 -41.88
N LEU A 89 -9.76 38.42 -41.78
CA LEU A 89 -11.03 37.65 -41.73
C LEU A 89 -11.82 37.81 -43.07
N PRO A 90 -13.12 37.47 -43.22
CA PRO A 90 -13.88 36.22 -42.94
C PRO A 90 -14.75 35.76 -44.15
N ARG A 91 -15.57 34.70 -43.98
CA ARG A 91 -16.91 34.41 -44.61
C ARG A 91 -17.43 33.04 -44.09
N SER A 92 -18.72 32.75 -43.92
CA SER A 92 -19.96 33.55 -43.89
C SER A 92 -21.10 32.73 -43.24
N ALA A 93 -22.27 33.35 -42.97
CA ALA A 93 -23.50 32.70 -42.48
C ALA A 93 -24.14 31.76 -43.56
N SER A 94 -25.26 31.03 -43.35
CA SER A 94 -26.40 31.21 -42.43
C SER A 94 -27.27 29.94 -42.28
N ASP A 95 -28.17 29.95 -41.28
CA ASP A 95 -29.43 29.16 -41.19
C ASP A 95 -29.36 27.60 -41.16
N SER A 96 -30.33 26.86 -40.59
CA SER A 96 -31.46 27.16 -39.69
C SER A 96 -31.91 25.84 -39.00
N GLY A 97 -32.92 25.85 -38.12
CA GLY A 97 -33.68 24.63 -37.77
C GLY A 97 -33.87 24.34 -36.28
N THR A 98 -34.98 24.80 -35.72
CA THR A 98 -35.51 24.39 -34.41
C THR A 98 -35.94 22.92 -34.35
N THR A 99 -35.78 22.24 -33.22
CA THR A 99 -36.90 21.54 -32.51
C THR A 99 -36.48 20.95 -31.14
N THR A 100 -37.44 20.85 -30.21
CA THR A 100 -37.32 20.12 -28.93
C THR A 100 -38.38 19.01 -28.86
N PRO A 101 -38.03 17.83 -28.34
CA PRO A 101 -38.78 17.20 -27.23
C PRO A 101 -37.83 16.64 -26.14
N LYS A 102 -38.09 16.78 -24.84
CA LYS A 102 -39.16 16.23 -23.96
C LYS A 102 -39.03 14.73 -23.57
N THR A 103 -38.60 14.55 -22.30
CA THR A 103 -39.15 13.66 -21.24
C THR A 103 -39.20 12.11 -21.40
N ASP A 104 -38.62 11.46 -20.39
CA ASP A 104 -39.06 10.24 -19.68
C ASP A 104 -39.39 8.93 -20.42
N ALA A 105 -38.56 7.92 -20.17
CA ALA A 105 -38.98 6.51 -20.13
C ALA A 105 -38.07 5.64 -19.24
N THR A 106 -38.60 5.09 -18.15
CA THR A 106 -37.98 3.94 -17.44
C THR A 106 -38.06 2.69 -18.33
N PRO A 107 -37.02 1.83 -18.38
CA PRO A 107 -37.02 0.63 -19.23
C PRO A 107 -38.13 -0.35 -18.81
N LYS A 108 -38.95 -0.78 -19.79
CA LYS A 108 -40.06 -1.73 -19.57
C LYS A 108 -39.60 -3.16 -19.78
N PHE A 109 -39.88 -4.02 -18.79
CA PHE A 109 -39.65 -5.46 -18.89
C PHE A 109 -40.69 -6.12 -19.81
N VAL A 110 -40.27 -7.14 -20.57
CA VAL A 110 -41.15 -7.99 -21.39
C VAL A 110 -40.96 -9.45 -20.95
N GLN A 111 -42.07 -10.15 -20.75
CA GLN A 111 -42.12 -11.49 -20.17
C GLN A 111 -42.36 -12.54 -21.26
N ALA A 112 -41.60 -13.64 -21.24
CA ALA A 112 -41.80 -14.81 -22.09
C ALA A 112 -41.70 -16.08 -21.23
N THR A 113 -42.48 -17.11 -21.57
CA THR A 113 -42.65 -18.31 -20.73
C THR A 113 -42.32 -19.58 -21.53
N LEU A 114 -41.53 -20.48 -20.94
CA LEU A 114 -41.23 -21.80 -21.50
C LEU A 114 -42.03 -22.92 -20.80
N PRO A 115 -42.72 -23.82 -21.53
CA PRO A 115 -43.60 -24.82 -20.93
C PRO A 115 -42.98 -26.23 -20.89
N PHE A 116 -42.07 -26.50 -19.94
CA PHE A 116 -41.59 -27.87 -19.69
C PHE A 116 -41.48 -28.16 -18.19
N THR A 117 -42.47 -28.87 -17.64
CA THR A 117 -42.44 -29.43 -16.28
C THR A 117 -42.97 -30.85 -16.30
N SER A 118 -42.12 -31.81 -15.95
CA SER A 118 -42.48 -33.20 -15.66
C SER A 118 -42.19 -33.50 -14.19
N GLN A 119 -43.20 -33.95 -13.46
CA GLN A 119 -43.18 -34.28 -12.03
C GLN A 119 -43.98 -35.60 -11.83
N PRO A 120 -43.94 -36.29 -10.66
CA PRO A 120 -43.81 -35.69 -9.32
C PRO A 120 -42.93 -36.40 -8.28
N SER A 121 -42.48 -35.62 -7.29
CA SER A 121 -42.77 -35.90 -5.87
C SER A 121 -42.53 -34.66 -4.98
N THR A 122 -43.55 -34.28 -4.21
CA THR A 122 -43.51 -33.70 -2.84
C THR A 122 -42.25 -32.93 -2.38
N LYS A 123 -42.28 -31.65 -1.98
CA LYS A 123 -43.38 -30.75 -1.54
C LYS A 123 -43.09 -29.25 -1.88
N SER A 124 -44.16 -28.50 -2.16
CA SER A 124 -44.34 -27.06 -1.94
C SER A 124 -43.13 -26.11 -2.09
N GLN A 125 -42.81 -25.73 -3.33
CA GLN A 125 -42.19 -24.42 -3.63
C GLN A 125 -42.96 -23.72 -4.74
N SER A 126 -42.93 -22.39 -4.75
CA SER A 126 -43.65 -21.54 -5.71
C SER A 126 -43.09 -21.67 -7.13
N ARG A 127 -43.94 -21.55 -8.16
CA ARG A 127 -43.53 -21.42 -9.57
C ARG A 127 -42.62 -20.19 -9.76
N GLN A 128 -41.31 -20.41 -9.71
CA GLN A 128 -40.31 -19.38 -9.93
C GLN A 128 -39.89 -19.39 -11.41
N THR A 129 -40.27 -18.36 -12.16
CA THR A 129 -39.89 -18.25 -13.57
C THR A 129 -38.41 -17.92 -13.71
N SER A 130 -37.70 -18.68 -14.55
CA SER A 130 -36.28 -18.48 -14.85
C SER A 130 -36.06 -17.07 -15.42
N LYS A 131 -35.44 -16.17 -14.64
CA LYS A 131 -35.18 -14.79 -15.06
C LYS A 131 -33.98 -14.76 -16.03
N VAL A 132 -34.27 -14.57 -17.31
CA VAL A 132 -33.26 -14.34 -18.35
C VAL A 132 -32.72 -12.92 -18.24
N PHE A 133 -31.40 -12.76 -18.18
CA PHE A 133 -30.75 -11.45 -18.30
C PHE A 133 -30.44 -11.18 -19.77
N LYS A 134 -30.43 -9.91 -20.16
CA LYS A 134 -30.31 -9.46 -21.56
C LYS A 134 -29.46 -8.20 -21.60
N SER A 135 -28.50 -8.11 -22.52
CA SER A 135 -27.77 -6.85 -22.76
C SER A 135 -28.62 -5.89 -23.58
N GLU A 136 -28.31 -4.60 -23.51
CA GLU A 136 -28.70 -3.69 -24.59
C GLU A 136 -28.03 -4.11 -25.91
N PRO A 137 -28.60 -3.76 -27.08
CA PRO A 137 -27.97 -4.03 -28.36
C PRO A 137 -26.70 -3.17 -28.52
N ILE A 138 -25.61 -3.77 -29.00
CA ILE A 138 -24.45 -3.04 -29.52
C ILE A 138 -24.56 -3.02 -31.04
N GLU A 139 -24.72 -1.84 -31.64
CA GLU A 139 -24.82 -1.65 -33.09
C GLU A 139 -23.53 -1.01 -33.64
N VAL A 140 -22.84 -1.72 -34.55
CA VAL A 140 -21.55 -1.30 -35.13
C VAL A 140 -21.49 -1.69 -36.61
N LYS A 141 -21.41 -0.68 -37.50
CA LYS A 141 -21.41 -0.83 -38.97
C LYS A 141 -22.51 -1.81 -39.42
N ASP A 142 -23.74 -1.44 -39.04
CA ASP A 142 -25.01 -2.13 -39.29
C ASP A 142 -25.13 -3.56 -38.71
N SER A 143 -24.06 -4.09 -38.09
CA SER A 143 -24.09 -5.35 -37.35
C SER A 143 -24.61 -5.10 -35.95
N VAL A 144 -25.50 -5.98 -35.47
CA VAL A 144 -26.11 -5.87 -34.13
C VAL A 144 -25.71 -7.07 -33.28
N PHE A 145 -25.20 -6.84 -32.08
CA PHE A 145 -24.84 -7.86 -31.09
C PHE A 145 -25.75 -7.75 -29.87
N GLN A 146 -26.19 -8.87 -29.30
CA GLN A 146 -26.94 -8.88 -28.05
C GLN A 146 -26.79 -10.19 -27.28
N ALA A 147 -26.34 -10.11 -26.02
CA ALA A 147 -26.22 -11.26 -25.13
C ALA A 147 -27.53 -11.54 -24.37
N ARG A 148 -27.77 -12.82 -24.07
CA ARG A 148 -28.72 -13.29 -23.06
C ARG A 148 -28.07 -14.34 -22.16
N LEU A 149 -28.22 -14.20 -20.85
CA LEU A 149 -27.73 -15.15 -19.85
C LEU A 149 -28.90 -15.92 -19.23
N PHE A 150 -28.72 -17.23 -19.13
CA PHE A 150 -29.66 -18.18 -18.54
C PHE A 150 -28.92 -19.01 -17.48
N SER A 151 -29.54 -19.25 -16.33
CA SER A 151 -29.05 -20.23 -15.35
C SER A 151 -29.15 -21.66 -15.89
N LEU A 152 -28.26 -22.53 -15.44
CA LEU A 152 -28.22 -23.95 -15.75
C LEU A 152 -28.34 -24.78 -14.46
N GLU A 153 -29.14 -25.84 -14.53
CA GLU A 153 -29.19 -26.93 -13.55
C GLU A 153 -28.53 -28.20 -14.12
N SER A 154 -28.32 -28.26 -15.44
CA SER A 154 -27.75 -29.43 -16.12
C SER A 154 -27.25 -29.11 -17.54
N PHE A 155 -26.16 -29.76 -17.98
CA PHE A 155 -25.72 -29.77 -19.37
C PHE A 155 -26.82 -30.14 -20.38
N ALA A 156 -27.81 -30.94 -19.97
CA ALA A 156 -28.95 -31.32 -20.82
C ALA A 156 -29.89 -30.13 -21.18
N GLN A 157 -29.68 -28.95 -20.59
CA GLN A 157 -30.41 -27.71 -20.92
C GLN A 157 -29.69 -26.88 -21.99
N VAL A 158 -28.35 -26.90 -22.05
CA VAL A 158 -27.54 -26.11 -23.00
C VAL A 158 -28.02 -26.23 -24.46
N PRO A 159 -28.11 -27.43 -25.07
CA PRO A 159 -28.57 -27.54 -26.46
C PRO A 159 -30.04 -27.14 -26.64
N LYS A 160 -30.87 -27.26 -25.60
CA LYS A 160 -32.28 -26.84 -25.62
C LYS A 160 -32.41 -25.32 -25.62
N ILE A 161 -31.55 -24.61 -24.87
CA ILE A 161 -31.48 -23.15 -24.81
C ILE A 161 -30.97 -22.59 -26.14
N ILE A 162 -29.90 -23.16 -26.70
CA ILE A 162 -29.36 -22.77 -28.01
C ILE A 162 -30.40 -23.01 -29.12
N ALA A 163 -31.05 -24.18 -29.13
CA ALA A 163 -32.12 -24.49 -30.10
C ALA A 163 -33.42 -23.70 -29.84
N HIS A 164 -33.61 -23.10 -28.67
CA HIS A 164 -34.69 -22.12 -28.42
C HIS A 164 -34.31 -20.76 -29.00
N MET A 165 -33.10 -20.26 -28.71
CA MET A 165 -32.57 -19.00 -29.22
C MET A 165 -32.64 -18.91 -30.76
N ARG A 166 -32.14 -19.94 -31.46
CA ARG A 166 -32.19 -20.03 -32.94
C ARG A 166 -33.62 -20.03 -33.51
N ARG A 167 -34.62 -20.46 -32.74
CA ARG A 167 -36.05 -20.44 -33.15
C ARG A 167 -36.79 -19.16 -32.76
N GLN A 168 -36.38 -18.50 -31.67
CA GLN A 168 -37.03 -17.29 -31.17
C GLN A 168 -36.55 -16.03 -31.90
N TYR A 169 -35.31 -16.03 -32.40
CA TYR A 169 -34.66 -14.85 -32.97
C TYR A 169 -34.07 -15.11 -34.39
N PRO A 170 -34.89 -15.55 -35.36
CA PRO A 170 -34.41 -15.97 -36.69
C PRO A 170 -33.77 -14.84 -37.53
N ASP A 171 -33.97 -13.58 -37.15
CA ASP A 171 -33.37 -12.41 -37.82
C ASP A 171 -31.86 -12.25 -37.55
N PHE A 172 -31.31 -13.00 -36.60
CA PHE A 172 -29.89 -13.06 -36.27
C PHE A 172 -29.26 -14.28 -36.98
N GLN A 173 -28.16 -14.06 -37.71
CA GLN A 173 -27.52 -15.13 -38.50
C GLN A 173 -26.63 -16.04 -37.65
N HIS A 174 -26.22 -15.59 -36.46
CA HIS A 174 -25.37 -16.32 -35.53
C HIS A 174 -25.87 -16.22 -34.09
N HIS A 175 -25.66 -17.29 -33.33
CA HIS A 175 -26.03 -17.47 -31.92
C HIS A 175 -24.94 -18.26 -31.20
N MET A 176 -23.79 -17.61 -31.01
CA MET A 176 -22.64 -18.23 -30.34
C MET A 176 -22.89 -18.32 -28.83
N ALA A 177 -22.53 -19.44 -28.23
CA ALA A 177 -22.80 -19.72 -26.83
C ALA A 177 -21.53 -20.11 -26.07
N GLY A 178 -21.47 -19.76 -24.79
CA GLY A 178 -20.46 -20.23 -23.85
C GLY A 178 -21.12 -20.57 -22.51
N TRP A 179 -20.63 -21.59 -21.82
CA TRP A 179 -21.23 -22.06 -20.56
C TRP A 179 -20.22 -22.64 -19.58
N ARG A 180 -20.53 -22.50 -18.28
CA ARG A 180 -19.85 -23.15 -17.14
C ARG A 180 -20.92 -23.73 -16.23
N LEU A 181 -20.70 -24.94 -15.72
CA LEU A 181 -21.54 -25.61 -14.72
C LEU A 181 -20.63 -26.23 -13.65
N LEU A 182 -20.96 -26.05 -12.38
CA LEU A 182 -20.34 -26.74 -11.27
C LEU A 182 -20.99 -28.14 -11.16
N ALA A 183 -20.25 -29.18 -11.52
CA ALA A 183 -20.73 -30.55 -11.54
C ALA A 183 -20.14 -31.36 -10.39
N LEU A 184 -20.95 -32.21 -9.76
CA LEU A 184 -20.46 -33.18 -8.78
C LEU A 184 -19.59 -34.24 -9.49
N LYS A 185 -18.41 -34.53 -8.93
CA LYS A 185 -17.49 -35.55 -9.45
C LYS A 185 -18.11 -36.96 -9.32
N PRO A 186 -17.88 -37.88 -10.27
CA PRO A 186 -18.47 -39.22 -10.21
C PRO A 186 -18.12 -39.97 -8.92
N GLY A 187 -19.13 -40.37 -8.16
CA GLY A 187 -18.98 -41.13 -6.91
C GLY A 187 -18.90 -40.29 -5.63
N MET A 188 -18.80 -38.96 -5.72
CA MET A 188 -18.85 -38.06 -4.56
C MET A 188 -20.31 -37.79 -4.12
N THR A 189 -20.50 -37.35 -2.88
CA THR A 189 -21.83 -37.04 -2.31
C THR A 189 -22.14 -35.55 -2.22
N GLY A 190 -21.12 -34.69 -2.27
CA GLY A 190 -21.21 -33.24 -2.03
C GLY A 190 -20.99 -32.85 -0.57
N LEU A 191 -20.83 -33.84 0.33
CA LEU A 191 -20.46 -33.64 1.74
C LEU A 191 -18.94 -33.50 1.93
N GLU A 192 -18.15 -33.84 0.91
CA GLU A 192 -16.68 -33.82 0.93
C GLU A 192 -16.09 -32.40 0.70
N GLY A 193 -16.93 -31.36 0.69
CA GLY A 193 -16.53 -29.97 0.47
C GLY A 193 -16.37 -29.60 -1.00
N GLU A 194 -15.62 -28.53 -1.28
CA GLU A 194 -15.39 -28.04 -2.66
C GLU A 194 -14.71 -29.10 -3.54
N ASP A 195 -13.87 -29.95 -2.95
CA ASP A 195 -13.22 -31.09 -3.63
C ASP A 195 -14.22 -32.12 -4.18
N ALA A 196 -15.47 -32.15 -3.74
CA ALA A 196 -16.51 -32.99 -4.34
C ALA A 196 -16.89 -32.54 -5.77
N PHE A 197 -16.58 -31.30 -6.16
CA PHE A 197 -17.08 -30.66 -7.38
C PHE A 197 -15.97 -30.38 -8.41
N GLU A 198 -16.37 -30.24 -9.67
CA GLU A 198 -15.54 -29.85 -10.80
C GLU A 198 -16.27 -28.86 -11.71
N VAL A 199 -15.58 -27.80 -12.16
CA VAL A 199 -16.15 -26.87 -13.15
C VAL A 199 -16.01 -27.47 -14.53
N ARG A 200 -17.13 -27.91 -15.11
CA ARG A 200 -17.21 -28.35 -16.51
C ARG A 200 -17.62 -27.17 -17.38
N GLN A 201 -16.96 -26.97 -18.51
CA GLN A 201 -17.23 -25.83 -19.41
C GLN A 201 -17.19 -26.18 -20.89
N GLY A 202 -17.78 -25.32 -21.73
CA GLY A 202 -17.82 -25.51 -23.19
C GLY A 202 -18.38 -24.30 -23.93
N TRP A 203 -18.39 -24.40 -25.26
CA TRP A 203 -18.91 -23.36 -26.15
C TRP A 203 -19.44 -23.93 -27.48
N ASP A 204 -20.29 -23.15 -28.15
CA ASP A 204 -20.75 -23.35 -29.53
C ASP A 204 -20.44 -22.07 -30.33
N ASP A 205 -19.66 -22.19 -31.40
CA ASP A 205 -19.29 -21.06 -32.28
C ASP A 205 -20.33 -20.80 -33.39
N ASP A 206 -21.22 -21.77 -33.66
CA ASP A 206 -22.29 -21.80 -34.69
C ASP A 206 -21.99 -21.35 -36.14
N GLY A 207 -20.71 -21.14 -36.45
CA GLY A 207 -20.18 -20.70 -37.75
C GLY A 207 -19.28 -19.48 -37.61
N GLU A 208 -19.55 -18.64 -36.61
CA GLU A 208 -18.75 -17.47 -36.21
C GLU A 208 -17.52 -17.94 -35.39
N LYS A 209 -16.54 -18.56 -36.07
CA LYS A 209 -15.36 -19.19 -35.47
C LYS A 209 -14.69 -18.32 -34.39
N ARG A 210 -14.45 -18.93 -33.21
CA ARG A 210 -13.98 -18.35 -31.94
C ARG A 210 -14.99 -17.46 -31.19
N GLY A 211 -16.21 -17.27 -31.71
CA GLY A 211 -17.23 -16.45 -31.07
C GLY A 211 -17.70 -17.00 -29.73
N GLY A 212 -18.01 -18.29 -29.64
CA GLY A 212 -18.40 -18.97 -28.41
C GLY A 212 -17.24 -19.08 -27.42
N LYS A 213 -16.01 -19.28 -27.91
CA LYS A 213 -14.81 -19.25 -27.05
C LYS A 213 -14.64 -17.87 -26.40
N ALA A 214 -14.83 -16.77 -27.15
CA ALA A 214 -14.82 -15.42 -26.59
C ALA A 214 -15.94 -15.15 -25.56
N VAL A 215 -17.07 -15.87 -25.63
CA VAL A 215 -18.12 -15.84 -24.59
C VAL A 215 -17.64 -16.55 -23.32
N VAL A 216 -17.20 -17.81 -23.41
CA VAL A 216 -16.79 -18.57 -22.21
C VAL A 216 -15.54 -17.97 -21.53
N ASP A 217 -14.63 -17.35 -22.29
CA ASP A 217 -13.48 -16.59 -21.77
C ASP A 217 -13.90 -15.42 -20.85
N VAL A 218 -15.09 -14.85 -21.03
CA VAL A 218 -15.63 -13.78 -20.17
C VAL A 218 -16.38 -14.36 -18.97
N ILE A 219 -17.12 -15.46 -19.14
CA ILE A 219 -17.77 -16.15 -18.01
C ILE A 219 -16.69 -16.64 -17.02
N GLU A 220 -15.62 -17.26 -17.53
CA GLU A 220 -14.46 -17.68 -16.74
C GLU A 220 -13.80 -16.53 -15.98
N LYS A 221 -13.56 -15.39 -16.63
CA LYS A 221 -13.00 -14.18 -15.99
C LYS A 221 -13.94 -13.46 -15.02
N THR A 222 -15.24 -13.77 -15.05
CA THR A 222 -16.21 -13.26 -14.06
C THR A 222 -16.45 -14.26 -12.92
N GLY A 223 -15.80 -15.43 -12.92
CA GLY A 223 -15.93 -16.47 -11.90
C GLY A 223 -17.27 -17.24 -11.93
N LEU A 224 -18.24 -16.78 -12.72
CA LEU A 224 -19.58 -17.36 -12.76
C LEU A 224 -19.56 -18.84 -13.19
N CYS A 225 -20.37 -19.62 -12.47
CA CYS A 225 -20.73 -20.99 -12.81
C CYS A 225 -22.25 -21.07 -12.95
N ASP A 226 -22.76 -22.25 -13.32
CA ASP A 226 -24.18 -22.56 -13.47
C ASP A 226 -24.93 -21.60 -14.41
N VAL A 227 -24.27 -21.21 -15.50
CA VAL A 227 -24.79 -20.29 -16.53
C VAL A 227 -24.42 -20.69 -17.95
N VAL A 228 -25.31 -20.39 -18.88
CA VAL A 228 -25.03 -20.25 -20.32
C VAL A 228 -25.32 -18.83 -20.77
N VAL A 229 -24.38 -18.23 -21.50
CA VAL A 229 -24.61 -16.98 -22.24
C VAL A 229 -24.69 -17.30 -23.72
N VAL A 230 -25.71 -16.76 -24.39
CA VAL A 230 -25.84 -16.81 -25.86
C VAL A 230 -25.77 -15.39 -26.40
N VAL A 231 -24.81 -15.12 -27.28
CA VAL A 231 -24.67 -13.85 -28.00
C VAL A 231 -25.23 -14.02 -29.40
N SER A 232 -26.38 -13.39 -29.67
CA SER A 232 -26.92 -13.32 -31.02
C SER A 232 -26.23 -12.20 -31.80
N ARG A 233 -25.82 -12.47 -33.05
CA ARG A 233 -25.27 -11.47 -33.98
C ARG A 233 -26.08 -11.41 -35.29
N ARG A 234 -26.50 -10.20 -35.66
CA ARG A 234 -27.01 -9.86 -37.01
C ARG A 234 -25.87 -9.22 -37.82
N PHE A 235 -25.70 -9.63 -39.08
CA PHE A 235 -24.63 -9.14 -39.95
C PHE A 235 -25.07 -7.92 -40.79
N GLY A 236 -24.32 -6.82 -40.66
CA GLY A 236 -24.60 -5.55 -41.35
C GLY A 236 -23.99 -5.39 -42.74
N GLY A 237 -23.64 -6.46 -43.45
CA GLY A 237 -22.92 -6.39 -44.73
C GLY A 237 -21.42 -6.02 -44.61
N THR A 238 -21.01 -5.24 -43.59
CA THR A 238 -19.62 -4.87 -43.37
C THR A 238 -18.84 -5.90 -42.54
N LEU A 239 -17.72 -6.39 -43.07
CA LEU A 239 -16.80 -7.27 -42.34
C LEU A 239 -16.07 -6.50 -41.23
N LEU A 240 -16.27 -6.94 -39.97
CA LEU A 240 -15.68 -6.32 -38.78
C LEU A 240 -14.28 -6.85 -38.39
N GLY A 241 -13.77 -7.87 -39.08
CA GLY A 241 -12.46 -8.46 -38.78
C GLY A 241 -12.36 -8.98 -37.32
N PRO A 242 -11.19 -8.87 -36.67
CA PRO A 242 -11.01 -9.26 -35.26
C PRO A 242 -11.83 -8.43 -34.26
N ALA A 243 -12.19 -7.19 -34.57
CA ALA A 243 -12.84 -6.27 -33.62
C ALA A 243 -14.18 -6.79 -33.08
N ARG A 244 -14.89 -7.63 -33.86
CA ARG A 244 -16.14 -8.28 -33.42
C ARG A 244 -16.02 -9.08 -32.13
N PHE A 245 -14.84 -9.64 -31.83
CA PHE A 245 -14.61 -10.36 -30.58
C PHE A 245 -14.67 -9.46 -29.35
N SER A 246 -14.36 -8.16 -29.47
CA SER A 246 -14.62 -7.19 -28.39
C SER A 246 -16.12 -7.10 -28.13
N HIS A 247 -16.93 -6.77 -29.15
CA HIS A 247 -18.37 -6.57 -28.97
C HIS A 247 -19.10 -7.82 -28.44
N ILE A 248 -18.63 -9.02 -28.82
CA ILE A 248 -19.09 -10.30 -28.23
C ILE A 248 -18.76 -10.37 -26.73
N ALA A 249 -17.51 -10.07 -26.36
CA ALA A 249 -17.08 -10.04 -24.97
C ALA A 249 -17.76 -8.92 -24.15
N ASP A 250 -18.03 -7.76 -24.75
CA ASP A 250 -18.63 -6.59 -24.11
C ASP A 250 -20.12 -6.82 -23.81
N CYS A 251 -20.89 -7.35 -24.77
CA CYS A 251 -22.26 -7.83 -24.52
C CYS A 251 -22.30 -8.93 -23.44
N THR A 252 -21.35 -9.87 -23.47
CA THR A 252 -21.26 -10.95 -22.46
C THR A 252 -20.97 -10.38 -21.07
N ARG A 253 -20.02 -9.46 -20.95
CA ARG A 253 -19.65 -8.82 -19.68
C ARG A 253 -20.83 -8.09 -19.05
N ALA A 254 -21.66 -7.42 -19.85
CA ALA A 254 -22.86 -6.73 -19.38
C ALA A 254 -23.85 -7.68 -18.68
N VAL A 255 -24.16 -8.85 -19.26
CA VAL A 255 -25.08 -9.81 -18.64
C VAL A 255 -24.46 -10.56 -17.46
N CYS A 256 -23.16 -10.88 -17.50
CA CYS A 256 -22.47 -11.50 -16.36
C CYS A 256 -22.42 -10.56 -15.15
N THR A 257 -22.10 -9.27 -15.35
CA THR A 257 -22.04 -8.27 -14.27
C THR A 257 -23.40 -8.12 -13.59
N ALA A 258 -24.47 -8.01 -14.38
CA ALA A 258 -25.84 -7.89 -13.86
C ALA A 258 -26.33 -9.13 -13.08
N MET A 259 -25.82 -10.34 -13.40
CA MET A 259 -26.08 -11.55 -12.61
C MET A 259 -25.31 -11.48 -11.27
N TYR A 260 -24.01 -11.24 -11.34
CA TYR A 260 -23.09 -11.22 -10.18
C TYR A 260 -23.49 -10.17 -9.13
N GLU A 261 -23.89 -8.97 -9.56
CA GLU A 261 -24.38 -7.92 -8.66
C GLU A 261 -25.67 -8.32 -7.91
N ARG A 262 -26.55 -9.09 -8.57
CA ARG A 262 -27.78 -9.60 -7.97
C ARG A 262 -27.51 -10.76 -7.01
N GLU A 263 -26.59 -11.66 -7.32
CA GLU A 263 -26.17 -12.73 -6.40
C GLU A 263 -25.58 -12.12 -5.13
N ARG A 264 -24.63 -11.19 -5.26
CA ARG A 264 -24.10 -10.42 -4.13
C ARG A 264 -25.15 -9.58 -3.38
N ALA A 265 -26.25 -9.19 -4.02
CA ALA A 265 -27.36 -8.54 -3.32
C ALA A 265 -28.19 -9.54 -2.48
N ALA A 266 -28.36 -10.78 -2.97
CA ALA A 266 -29.02 -11.85 -2.23
C ALA A 266 -28.17 -12.38 -1.06
N GLU A 267 -26.86 -12.56 -1.26
CA GLU A 267 -25.90 -12.92 -0.20
C GLU A 267 -25.92 -11.89 0.95
N ARG A 268 -25.83 -10.59 0.62
CA ARG A 268 -25.93 -9.51 1.62
C ARG A 268 -27.27 -9.53 2.35
N ALA A 269 -28.37 -9.80 1.65
CA ALA A 269 -29.68 -9.94 2.29
C ALA A 269 -29.75 -11.12 3.27
N SER A 270 -29.14 -12.27 2.93
CA SER A 270 -29.06 -13.43 3.83
C SER A 270 -28.18 -13.13 5.05
N ARG A 271 -26.96 -12.64 4.83
CA ARG A 271 -26.01 -12.30 5.91
C ARG A 271 -26.59 -11.27 6.88
N VAL A 272 -27.33 -10.27 6.37
CA VAL A 272 -28.06 -9.31 7.22
C VAL A 272 -29.17 -10.00 8.02
N ALA A 273 -29.90 -10.96 7.45
CA ALA A 273 -30.90 -11.72 8.21
C ALA A 273 -30.29 -12.54 9.35
N ASP A 274 -29.14 -13.20 9.11
CA ASP A 274 -28.41 -13.98 10.13
C ASP A 274 -27.90 -13.10 11.28
N LEU A 275 -27.44 -11.89 10.96
CA LEU A 275 -26.98 -10.90 11.94
C LEU A 275 -28.16 -10.27 12.71
N VAL A 276 -29.32 -10.11 12.07
CA VAL A 276 -30.57 -9.66 12.72
C VAL A 276 -31.14 -10.72 13.65
N ALA A 277 -31.00 -12.01 13.33
CA ALA A 277 -31.37 -13.09 14.25
C ALA A 277 -30.54 -13.01 15.54
N GLN A 278 -29.20 -12.95 15.41
CA GLN A 278 -28.30 -12.76 16.54
C GLN A 278 -28.61 -11.48 17.32
N LEU A 279 -28.83 -10.34 16.66
CA LEU A 279 -29.20 -9.09 17.33
C LEU A 279 -30.42 -9.23 18.24
N CYS A 280 -31.45 -9.98 17.81
CA CYS A 280 -32.63 -10.27 18.64
C CYS A 280 -32.30 -11.13 19.88
N GLU A 281 -31.35 -12.07 19.76
CA GLU A 281 -30.86 -12.89 20.88
C GLU A 281 -30.12 -12.03 21.91
N TRP A 282 -29.15 -11.23 21.47
CA TRP A 282 -28.40 -10.31 22.34
C TRP A 282 -29.29 -9.23 22.97
N ASP A 283 -30.32 -8.74 22.27
CA ASP A 283 -31.33 -7.85 22.84
C ASP A 283 -32.13 -8.51 23.98
N THR A 284 -32.44 -9.80 23.84
CA THR A 284 -33.17 -10.57 24.85
C THR A 284 -32.29 -10.76 26.08
N GLU A 285 -31.02 -11.13 25.91
CA GLU A 285 -30.05 -11.24 27.02
C GLU A 285 -29.82 -9.88 27.72
N VAL A 286 -29.80 -8.76 26.98
CA VAL A 286 -29.76 -7.40 27.58
C VAL A 286 -31.00 -7.12 28.42
N ALA A 287 -32.19 -7.58 28.02
CA ALA A 287 -33.40 -7.41 28.80
C ALA A 287 -33.39 -8.25 30.08
N GLU A 288 -32.95 -9.52 30.01
CA GLU A 288 -32.86 -10.44 31.15
C GLU A 288 -31.85 -9.94 32.20
N LEU A 289 -30.62 -9.60 31.79
CA LEU A 289 -29.59 -9.07 32.70
C LEU A 289 -30.01 -7.76 33.38
N ARG A 290 -30.78 -6.91 32.68
CA ARG A 290 -31.33 -5.68 33.27
C ARG A 290 -32.39 -5.97 34.34
N LEU A 291 -33.21 -7.00 34.15
CA LEU A 291 -34.18 -7.45 35.15
C LEU A 291 -33.48 -8.06 36.37
N GLU A 292 -32.41 -8.82 36.17
CA GLU A 292 -31.61 -9.42 37.25
C GLU A 292 -30.91 -8.35 38.12
N ILE A 293 -30.23 -7.39 37.48
CA ILE A 293 -29.59 -6.24 38.17
C ILE A 293 -30.64 -5.40 38.92
N ALA A 294 -31.82 -5.21 38.34
CA ALA A 294 -32.93 -4.51 38.99
C ALA A 294 -33.53 -5.29 40.18
N ALA A 295 -33.54 -6.63 40.12
CA ALA A 295 -33.98 -7.48 41.22
C ALA A 295 -33.01 -7.41 42.41
N LEU A 296 -31.70 -7.55 42.18
CA LEU A 296 -30.68 -7.41 43.22
C LEU A 296 -30.74 -6.03 43.90
N THR A 297 -30.94 -4.96 43.13
CA THR A 297 -31.06 -3.59 43.65
C THR A 297 -32.33 -3.36 44.51
N LYS A 298 -33.36 -4.19 44.35
CA LYS A 298 -34.54 -4.24 45.22
C LYS A 298 -34.37 -5.09 46.49
N VAL A 299 -33.30 -5.91 46.57
CA VAL A 299 -32.97 -6.70 47.77
C VAL A 299 -32.11 -5.88 48.72
N GLU A 300 -31.09 -5.16 48.21
CA GLU A 300 -30.25 -4.25 49.01
C GLU A 300 -31.10 -3.24 49.80
N THR A 301 -32.15 -2.70 49.18
CA THR A 301 -33.09 -1.71 49.75
C THR A 301 -34.14 -2.29 50.70
N ARG A 302 -34.13 -3.61 50.97
CA ARG A 302 -35.01 -4.28 51.95
C ARG A 302 -34.26 -4.86 53.16
N SER A 303 -33.00 -4.50 53.36
CA SER A 303 -32.15 -4.89 54.50
C SER A 303 -32.53 -4.24 55.85
N GLY A 304 -33.82 -3.93 56.06
CA GLY A 304 -34.27 -3.01 57.10
C GLY A 304 -35.67 -3.24 57.67
N GLU A 305 -36.26 -4.43 57.57
CA GLU A 305 -37.36 -4.89 58.45
C GLU A 305 -37.58 -6.41 58.36
N VAL A 306 -38.12 -7.03 59.42
CA VAL A 306 -38.35 -8.48 59.51
C VAL A 306 -39.85 -8.78 59.35
N GLY A 307 -40.25 -9.40 58.23
CA GLY A 307 -41.66 -9.75 58.00
C GLY A 307 -41.92 -10.69 56.81
N GLU A 308 -42.45 -11.86 57.14
CA GLU A 308 -43.26 -12.78 56.31
C GLU A 308 -42.69 -13.40 55.01
N LYS A 309 -43.30 -14.54 54.62
CA LYS A 309 -42.94 -15.36 53.45
C LYS A 309 -43.90 -15.11 52.29
N GLU A 310 -43.61 -14.15 51.43
CA GLU A 310 -44.32 -14.04 50.15
C GLU A 310 -43.68 -14.90 49.05
N LYS A 311 -44.51 -15.40 48.12
CA LYS A 311 -44.07 -16.20 46.98
C LYS A 311 -43.34 -15.33 45.96
N GLN A 312 -42.25 -15.82 45.37
CA GLN A 312 -41.61 -15.16 44.23
C GLN A 312 -42.63 -14.97 43.08
N PRO A 313 -42.88 -13.73 42.62
CA PRO A 313 -43.67 -13.50 41.42
C PRO A 313 -42.80 -13.73 40.18
N THR A 314 -43.19 -14.68 39.32
CA THR A 314 -42.50 -14.90 38.03
C THR A 314 -42.85 -13.77 37.06
N ILE A 315 -42.07 -12.69 37.06
CA ILE A 315 -42.30 -11.53 36.21
C ILE A 315 -41.84 -11.82 34.77
N SER A 316 -42.70 -12.45 33.97
CA SER A 316 -42.50 -12.63 32.54
C SER A 316 -42.72 -11.31 31.79
N VAL A 317 -41.66 -10.52 31.61
CA VAL A 317 -41.72 -9.29 30.79
C VAL A 317 -41.64 -9.67 29.31
N SER A 318 -42.70 -9.36 28.55
CA SER A 318 -42.65 -9.46 27.08
C SER A 318 -41.81 -8.30 26.52
N PHE A 319 -40.51 -8.54 26.38
CA PHE A 319 -39.65 -7.65 25.59
C PHE A 319 -39.91 -7.89 24.10
N LYS A 320 -39.91 -6.81 23.31
CA LYS A 320 -40.04 -6.87 21.84
C LYS A 320 -38.83 -6.18 21.22
N PRO A 321 -37.98 -6.90 20.45
CA PRO A 321 -36.78 -6.31 19.87
C PRO A 321 -37.10 -5.23 18.81
N PRO A 322 -36.14 -4.34 18.52
CA PRO A 322 -36.26 -3.30 17.49
C PRO A 322 -36.54 -3.88 16.11
N ASP A 323 -37.24 -3.11 15.26
CA ASP A 323 -37.46 -3.49 13.87
C ASP A 323 -36.23 -3.22 12.99
N TYR A 324 -35.24 -4.11 13.11
CA TYR A 324 -34.00 -4.05 12.34
C TYR A 324 -34.21 -4.11 10.82
N LYS A 325 -35.36 -4.60 10.32
CA LYS A 325 -35.63 -4.67 8.88
C LYS A 325 -35.71 -3.29 8.23
N ASN A 326 -36.23 -2.29 8.95
CA ASN A 326 -36.25 -0.90 8.48
C ASN A 326 -34.90 -0.19 8.68
N VAL A 327 -34.10 -0.61 9.67
CA VAL A 327 -32.76 -0.05 9.94
C VAL A 327 -31.72 -0.52 8.90
N LEU A 328 -31.89 -1.71 8.34
CA LEU A 328 -30.93 -2.42 7.48
C LEU A 328 -31.50 -2.68 6.07
N ASN A 329 -32.24 -1.70 5.53
CA ASN A 329 -32.75 -1.69 4.16
C ASN A 329 -32.22 -0.44 3.41
N PRO A 330 -31.46 -0.59 2.30
CA PRO A 330 -31.02 -1.84 1.69
C PRO A 330 -30.06 -2.65 2.61
N PRO A 331 -29.88 -3.96 2.37
CA PRO A 331 -29.06 -4.84 3.19
C PRO A 331 -27.61 -4.34 3.37
N ASP A 332 -27.32 -3.92 4.60
CA ASP A 332 -26.04 -3.38 5.04
C ASP A 332 -25.41 -4.29 6.12
N VAL A 333 -24.46 -5.12 5.68
CA VAL A 333 -23.76 -6.09 6.54
C VAL A 333 -22.88 -5.37 7.57
N GLU A 334 -22.18 -4.32 7.17
CA GLU A 334 -21.22 -3.64 8.07
C GLU A 334 -21.96 -2.93 9.21
N LYS A 335 -23.07 -2.27 8.91
CA LYS A 335 -23.95 -1.66 9.92
C LYS A 335 -24.58 -2.71 10.84
N ALA A 336 -24.94 -3.88 10.33
CA ALA A 336 -25.43 -4.99 11.14
C ALA A 336 -24.36 -5.56 12.09
N GLU A 337 -23.12 -5.74 11.62
CA GLU A 337 -22.01 -6.23 12.45
C GLU A 337 -21.57 -5.19 13.50
N ARG A 338 -21.54 -3.89 13.16
CA ARG A 338 -21.31 -2.80 14.12
C ARG A 338 -22.38 -2.77 15.22
N LEU A 339 -23.66 -2.96 14.88
CA LEU A 339 -24.75 -3.08 15.86
C LEU A 339 -24.57 -4.30 16.77
N LEU A 340 -24.19 -5.45 16.21
CA LEU A 340 -23.98 -6.69 16.95
C LEU A 340 -22.83 -6.54 17.97
N GLN A 341 -21.69 -5.98 17.56
CA GLN A 341 -20.58 -5.67 18.46
C GLN A 341 -20.97 -4.70 19.59
N ALA A 342 -21.81 -3.70 19.31
CA ALA A 342 -22.32 -2.78 20.32
C ALA A 342 -23.21 -3.49 21.35
N ARG A 343 -24.01 -4.48 20.92
CA ARG A 343 -24.81 -5.32 21.82
C ARG A 343 -23.97 -6.29 22.65
N GLN A 344 -22.97 -6.94 22.07
CA GLN A 344 -22.00 -7.77 22.79
C GLN A 344 -21.30 -6.98 23.92
N LYS A 345 -20.81 -5.77 23.63
CA LYS A 345 -20.23 -4.85 24.63
C LYS A 345 -21.24 -4.44 25.71
N THR A 346 -22.52 -4.29 25.35
CA THR A 346 -23.59 -3.99 26.31
C THR A 346 -23.81 -5.16 27.29
N VAL A 347 -23.90 -6.40 26.80
CA VAL A 347 -24.02 -7.59 27.65
C VAL A 347 -22.80 -7.78 28.55
N GLN A 348 -21.58 -7.66 28.01
CA GLN A 348 -20.35 -7.75 28.81
C GLN A 348 -20.33 -6.71 29.94
N SER A 349 -20.76 -5.48 29.66
CA SER A 349 -20.87 -4.41 30.67
C SER A 349 -21.90 -4.73 31.75
N LEU A 350 -23.06 -5.29 31.38
CA LEU A 350 -24.09 -5.70 32.34
C LEU A 350 -23.62 -6.87 33.21
N LYS A 351 -22.99 -7.90 32.63
CA LYS A 351 -22.39 -9.01 33.38
C LYS A 351 -21.33 -8.54 34.37
N ALA A 352 -20.49 -7.57 33.98
CA ALA A 352 -19.50 -6.98 34.89
C ALA A 352 -20.13 -6.16 36.05
N VAL A 353 -21.30 -5.52 35.82
CA VAL A 353 -22.09 -4.87 36.90
C VAL A 353 -22.71 -5.91 37.82
N LEU A 354 -23.26 -7.00 37.27
CA LEU A 354 -23.82 -8.12 38.02
C LEU A 354 -22.76 -8.76 38.93
N GLU A 355 -21.56 -9.06 38.40
CA GLU A 355 -20.42 -9.55 39.19
C GLU A 355 -20.01 -8.61 40.32
N LYS A 356 -19.97 -7.29 40.07
CA LYS A 356 -19.61 -6.31 41.11
C LYS A 356 -20.67 -6.25 42.22
N LYS A 357 -21.96 -6.33 41.88
CA LYS A 357 -23.05 -6.43 42.88
C LYS A 357 -23.02 -7.76 43.63
N GLY A 358 -22.66 -8.87 42.99
CA GLY A 358 -22.43 -10.16 43.64
C GLY A 358 -21.22 -10.17 44.59
N LYS A 359 -20.25 -9.25 44.43
CA LYS A 359 -19.01 -9.17 45.23
C LYS A 359 -19.03 -8.08 46.32
N SER A 360 -19.98 -7.13 46.28
CA SER A 360 -20.06 -6.00 47.24
C SER A 360 -20.85 -6.32 48.51
N GLY A 361 -21.00 -7.59 48.85
CA GLY A 361 -21.60 -8.05 50.11
C GLY A 361 -20.65 -8.04 51.33
N ALA A 362 -19.46 -7.44 51.23
CA ALA A 362 -18.45 -7.43 52.29
C ALA A 362 -17.64 -6.13 52.34
N GLU A 363 -17.43 -5.66 53.58
CA GLU A 363 -16.50 -4.60 54.04
C GLU A 363 -16.78 -3.14 53.62
N GLU A 364 -16.13 -2.20 54.34
CA GLU A 364 -16.76 -0.94 54.76
C GLU A 364 -16.26 0.34 54.04
N THR A 365 -17.01 1.43 54.24
CA THR A 365 -16.79 2.76 53.64
C THR A 365 -15.71 3.59 54.35
N PRO A 366 -15.22 4.68 53.73
CA PRO A 366 -15.76 5.98 54.19
C PRO A 366 -16.13 7.00 53.09
N THR A 367 -17.34 7.55 53.23
CA THR A 367 -17.83 8.91 52.85
C THR A 367 -17.23 9.69 51.66
N PRO A 368 -18.04 10.00 50.62
CA PRO A 368 -17.81 11.10 49.68
C PRO A 368 -18.63 12.37 50.03
N SER A 369 -18.23 13.52 49.48
CA SER A 369 -19.05 14.76 49.48
C SER A 369 -18.92 15.54 48.16
N SER A 370 -19.92 16.37 47.85
CA SER A 370 -20.02 17.30 46.72
C SER A 370 -19.82 16.74 45.30
N SER A 371 -20.94 16.32 44.70
CA SER A 371 -21.39 16.66 43.33
C SER A 371 -20.36 16.73 42.19
N VAL A 372 -20.40 15.75 41.28
CA VAL A 372 -19.93 15.90 39.89
C VAL A 372 -21.08 15.52 38.95
N THR A 373 -21.48 16.45 38.08
CA THR A 373 -22.52 16.23 37.06
C THR A 373 -21.91 15.42 35.91
N GLY A 374 -22.29 14.15 35.79
CA GLY A 374 -21.66 13.21 34.86
C GLY A 374 -21.97 13.50 33.39
N CYS A 375 -21.08 14.24 32.71
CA CYS A 375 -21.07 14.31 31.25
C CYS A 375 -20.63 12.95 30.67
N ILE A 376 -21.36 12.43 29.68
CA ILE A 376 -21.04 11.16 29.05
C ILE A 376 -19.95 11.39 28.00
N GLU A 377 -18.70 11.08 28.35
CA GLU A 377 -17.63 10.98 27.35
C GLU A 377 -17.91 9.83 26.38
N LEU A 378 -18.38 10.19 25.18
CA LEU A 378 -18.36 9.31 24.02
C LEU A 378 -16.90 9.02 23.65
N ARG A 379 -16.34 7.93 24.19
CA ARG A 379 -14.96 7.50 23.89
C ARG A 379 -14.78 7.36 22.39
N SER A 380 -13.94 8.23 21.83
CA SER A 380 -13.56 8.23 20.42
C SER A 380 -13.10 6.83 20.03
N THR A 381 -13.83 6.19 19.11
CA THR A 381 -13.40 4.93 18.52
C THR A 381 -12.47 5.25 17.35
N THR A 382 -11.30 5.82 17.67
CA THR A 382 -10.19 5.86 16.74
C THR A 382 -9.91 4.43 16.28
N MET A 383 -10.16 4.16 15.00
CA MET A 383 -9.81 2.90 14.37
C MET A 383 -8.28 2.83 14.27
N SER A 384 -7.65 2.38 15.35
CA SER A 384 -6.23 2.07 15.37
C SER A 384 -5.98 1.01 14.31
N VAL A 385 -5.31 1.41 13.23
CA VAL A 385 -4.76 0.50 12.24
C VAL A 385 -3.58 -0.20 12.92
N GLN A 386 -3.89 -1.24 13.69
CA GLN A 386 -2.89 -2.11 14.29
C GLN A 386 -2.02 -2.65 13.17
N GLN A 387 -0.74 -2.26 13.17
CA GLN A 387 0.25 -2.85 12.29
C GLN A 387 0.30 -4.36 12.58
N PRO A 388 0.43 -5.23 11.56
CA PRO A 388 0.65 -6.65 11.81
C PRO A 388 1.94 -6.81 12.63
N ASN A 389 1.93 -7.74 13.59
CA ASN A 389 3.12 -8.01 14.40
C ASN A 389 4.29 -8.45 13.49
N PRO A 390 5.50 -7.90 13.70
CA PRO A 390 6.66 -8.22 12.87
C PRO A 390 7.02 -9.71 13.01
N LEU A 391 7.20 -10.38 11.87
CA LEU A 391 7.43 -11.83 11.80
C LEU A 391 8.78 -12.19 12.43
N PRO A 392 8.85 -13.06 13.46
CA PRO A 392 10.12 -13.46 14.04
C PRO A 392 10.99 -14.30 13.10
N ILE A 393 12.28 -13.99 13.02
CA ILE A 393 13.27 -14.72 12.23
C ILE A 393 14.51 -14.95 13.09
N LEU A 394 15.10 -16.14 13.01
CA LEU A 394 16.31 -16.52 13.73
C LEU A 394 17.51 -16.59 12.80
N THR A 395 18.58 -15.84 13.08
CA THR A 395 19.91 -16.12 12.52
C THR A 395 20.77 -16.94 13.49
N ILE A 396 21.52 -17.91 12.96
CA ILE A 396 22.51 -18.72 13.66
C ILE A 396 23.85 -18.50 12.95
N ALA A 397 24.66 -17.55 13.45
CA ALA A 397 25.87 -17.10 12.76
C ALA A 397 26.89 -16.43 13.70
N GLY A 398 28.10 -16.18 13.20
CA GLY A 398 29.11 -15.38 13.88
C GLY A 398 28.84 -13.86 13.81
N THR A 399 29.51 -13.09 14.67
CA THR A 399 29.44 -11.62 14.68
C THR A 399 30.40 -10.97 13.69
N ASP A 400 30.05 -9.79 13.17
CA ASP A 400 31.00 -8.80 12.65
C ASP A 400 30.88 -7.49 13.45
N PRO A 401 31.88 -7.10 14.27
CA PRO A 401 31.87 -5.86 15.03
C PRO A 401 31.85 -4.58 14.18
N SER A 402 32.32 -4.64 12.92
CA SER A 402 32.16 -3.52 11.97
C SER A 402 30.74 -3.42 11.39
N GLY A 403 29.91 -4.44 11.63
CA GLY A 403 28.49 -4.46 11.30
C GLY A 403 28.19 -4.54 9.80
N GLY A 404 29.14 -5.02 8.99
CA GLY A 404 28.95 -5.24 7.56
C GLY A 404 28.40 -6.64 7.23
N ALA A 405 28.79 -7.66 7.99
CA ALA A 405 28.40 -9.06 7.80
C ALA A 405 27.82 -9.70 9.09
N GLY A 406 27.73 -11.03 9.13
CA GLY A 406 27.35 -11.80 10.32
C GLY A 406 25.94 -11.49 10.83
N VAL A 407 25.69 -11.78 12.12
CA VAL A 407 24.39 -11.49 12.76
C VAL A 407 24.02 -10.01 12.69
N GLN A 408 24.99 -9.10 12.62
CA GLN A 408 24.76 -7.66 12.46
C GLN A 408 24.14 -7.32 11.09
N ALA A 409 24.60 -7.92 10.00
CA ALA A 409 24.00 -7.77 8.67
C ALA A 409 22.61 -8.41 8.59
N ASP A 410 22.48 -9.58 9.22
CA ASP A 410 21.22 -10.34 9.25
C ASP A 410 20.13 -9.54 9.99
N LEU A 411 20.39 -9.09 11.22
CA LEU A 411 19.44 -8.31 12.03
C LEU A 411 19.07 -6.98 11.38
N LYS A 412 20.03 -6.28 10.74
CA LYS A 412 19.75 -5.07 9.94
C LYS A 412 18.81 -5.38 8.78
N THR A 413 19.05 -6.48 8.07
CA THR A 413 18.24 -6.90 6.93
C THR A 413 16.83 -7.33 7.36
N PHE A 414 16.70 -8.04 8.48
CA PHE A 414 15.41 -8.40 9.08
C PHE A 414 14.59 -7.13 9.41
N ALA A 415 15.20 -6.15 10.07
CA ALA A 415 14.58 -4.86 10.37
C ALA A 415 14.17 -4.09 9.10
N ALA A 416 15.03 -4.07 8.07
CA ALA A 416 14.77 -3.42 6.78
C ALA A 416 13.63 -4.07 5.96
N HIS A 417 13.19 -5.28 6.33
CA HIS A 417 12.05 -6.00 5.77
C HIS A 417 10.81 -6.00 6.70
N GLY A 418 10.85 -5.30 7.84
CA GLY A 418 9.76 -5.28 8.82
C GLY A 418 9.63 -6.56 9.65
N CYS A 419 10.67 -7.40 9.70
CA CYS A 419 10.70 -8.65 10.45
C CYS A 419 11.39 -8.46 11.82
N TYR A 420 11.03 -9.27 12.81
CA TYR A 420 11.62 -9.23 14.14
C TYR A 420 12.85 -10.15 14.20
N GLY A 421 14.03 -9.56 14.35
CA GLY A 421 15.28 -10.30 14.35
C GLY A 421 15.67 -10.89 15.70
N THR A 422 15.89 -12.20 15.73
CA THR A 422 16.54 -12.94 16.82
C THR A 422 17.86 -13.54 16.34
N SER A 423 18.82 -13.75 17.24
CA SER A 423 20.16 -14.22 16.88
C SER A 423 20.79 -15.16 17.91
N VAL A 424 21.32 -16.27 17.44
CA VAL A 424 22.23 -17.16 18.17
C VAL A 424 23.65 -16.93 17.65
N VAL A 425 24.58 -16.64 18.55
CA VAL A 425 25.98 -16.39 18.19
C VAL A 425 26.78 -17.69 18.26
N THR A 426 27.30 -18.11 17.11
CA THR A 426 28.18 -19.29 16.94
C THR A 426 29.67 -18.96 17.10
N ALA A 427 30.06 -17.70 16.92
CA ALA A 427 31.42 -17.21 17.16
C ALA A 427 31.44 -15.70 17.35
N LEU A 428 32.26 -15.24 18.30
CA LEU A 428 32.70 -13.85 18.39
C LEU A 428 33.91 -13.68 17.47
N VAL A 429 33.85 -12.74 16.53
CA VAL A 429 34.94 -12.47 15.57
C VAL A 429 35.46 -11.06 15.81
N ALA A 430 36.78 -10.90 15.94
CA ALA A 430 37.40 -9.59 15.77
C ALA A 430 37.58 -9.37 14.26
N GLN A 431 36.72 -8.53 13.66
CA GLN A 431 36.70 -8.26 12.22
C GLN A 431 36.49 -6.76 11.95
N ASN A 432 37.06 -6.29 10.85
CA ASN A 432 36.75 -5.00 10.24
C ASN A 432 36.83 -5.07 8.71
N THR A 433 36.66 -3.94 8.00
CA THR A 433 36.68 -3.87 6.52
C THR A 433 37.98 -4.37 5.87
N GLN A 434 39.06 -4.54 6.64
CA GLN A 434 40.36 -5.06 6.18
C GLN A 434 40.51 -6.59 6.37
N GLY A 435 39.47 -7.28 6.88
CA GLY A 435 39.47 -8.74 7.09
C GLY A 435 39.25 -9.14 8.55
N VAL A 436 39.47 -10.43 8.85
CA VAL A 436 39.40 -11.01 10.20
C VAL A 436 40.76 -10.87 10.93
N GLN A 437 40.73 -10.62 12.23
CA GLN A 437 41.91 -10.56 13.12
C GLN A 437 41.95 -11.72 14.12
N ALA A 438 40.80 -12.17 14.62
CA ALA A 438 40.68 -13.30 15.53
C ALA A 438 39.26 -13.90 15.50
N VAL A 439 39.12 -15.17 15.86
CA VAL A 439 37.85 -15.87 16.06
C VAL A 439 37.86 -16.50 17.45
N HIS A 440 36.73 -16.43 18.15
CA HIS A 440 36.50 -17.07 19.45
C HIS A 440 35.12 -17.75 19.43
N ALA A 441 35.12 -19.07 19.32
CA ALA A 441 33.92 -19.88 19.45
C ALA A 441 33.56 -20.01 20.96
N PRO A 442 32.29 -19.75 21.36
CA PRO A 442 31.79 -20.16 22.66
C PRO A 442 31.60 -21.68 22.70
N PRO A 443 31.47 -22.30 23.89
CA PRO A 443 31.24 -23.74 24.00
C PRO A 443 29.96 -24.20 23.26
N PRO A 444 29.95 -25.35 22.56
CA PRO A 444 28.79 -25.83 21.79
C PRO A 444 27.51 -25.99 22.62
N GLU A 445 27.61 -26.35 23.90
CA GLU A 445 26.47 -26.44 24.82
C GLU A 445 25.86 -25.07 25.13
N PHE A 446 26.65 -23.99 25.07
CA PHE A 446 26.16 -22.62 25.19
C PHE A 446 25.47 -22.14 23.90
N VAL A 447 25.93 -22.58 22.71
CA VAL A 447 25.20 -22.36 21.45
C VAL A 447 23.85 -23.08 21.48
N ALA A 448 23.82 -24.33 21.94
CA ALA A 448 22.59 -25.09 22.15
C ALA A 448 21.67 -24.45 23.22
N HIS A 449 22.23 -23.81 24.26
CA HIS A 449 21.44 -23.07 25.26
C HIS A 449 20.82 -21.80 24.67
N GLN A 450 21.57 -21.00 23.88
CA GLN A 450 21.04 -19.86 23.15
C GLN A 450 19.86 -20.25 22.23
N ILE A 451 19.97 -21.37 21.50
CA ILE A 451 18.89 -21.88 20.64
C ILE A 451 17.63 -22.18 21.45
N ARG A 452 17.74 -22.89 22.59
CA ARG A 452 16.60 -23.18 23.47
C ARG A 452 15.94 -21.89 23.95
N CYS A 453 16.71 -20.96 24.50
CA CYS A 453 16.19 -19.68 25.00
C CYS A 453 15.43 -18.87 23.94
N VAL A 454 15.77 -18.97 22.65
CA VAL A 454 14.98 -18.33 21.58
C VAL A 454 13.76 -19.18 21.21
N LEU A 455 13.92 -20.48 20.97
CA LEU A 455 12.84 -21.34 20.46
C LEU A 455 11.74 -21.66 21.48
N ASP A 456 12.03 -21.58 22.79
CA ASP A 456 11.07 -21.78 23.88
C ASP A 456 10.15 -20.55 24.11
N ASP A 457 10.54 -19.34 23.67
CA ASP A 457 9.83 -18.07 23.89
C ASP A 457 9.34 -17.41 22.58
N ILE A 458 10.21 -17.36 21.55
CA ILE A 458 10.00 -16.65 20.29
C ILE A 458 10.10 -17.62 19.10
N PRO A 459 9.01 -18.33 18.74
CA PRO A 459 9.03 -19.29 17.63
C PRO A 459 9.26 -18.60 16.27
N PRO A 460 10.35 -18.92 15.55
CA PRO A 460 10.71 -18.24 14.31
C PRO A 460 9.89 -18.75 13.11
N GLN A 461 9.53 -17.83 12.22
CA GLN A 461 8.84 -18.08 10.94
C GLN A 461 9.83 -18.41 9.81
N ALA A 462 11.12 -18.11 9.98
CA ALA A 462 12.22 -18.60 9.15
C ALA A 462 13.51 -18.69 9.98
N ILE A 463 14.42 -19.58 9.59
CA ILE A 463 15.75 -19.73 10.20
C ILE A 463 16.81 -19.50 9.12
N LYS A 464 17.87 -18.75 9.45
CA LYS A 464 19.03 -18.51 8.59
C LYS A 464 20.30 -18.98 9.27
N THR A 465 21.16 -19.73 8.60
CA THR A 465 22.52 -20.04 9.08
C THR A 465 23.56 -19.22 8.32
N GLY A 466 24.62 -18.80 9.02
CA GLY A 466 25.82 -18.21 8.44
C GLY A 466 27.07 -19.04 8.77
N MET A 467 28.14 -18.39 9.23
CA MET A 467 29.33 -19.10 9.73
C MET A 467 29.01 -19.89 11.00
N LEU A 468 29.34 -21.20 11.03
CA LEU A 468 28.94 -22.13 12.11
C LEU A 468 30.10 -22.60 13.01
N ALA A 469 31.24 -21.90 12.96
CA ALA A 469 32.46 -22.12 13.75
C ALA A 469 33.18 -23.47 13.51
N ASP A 470 32.61 -24.59 13.95
CA ASP A 470 33.26 -25.91 13.94
C ASP A 470 32.27 -27.08 13.94
N ALA A 471 32.80 -28.31 13.81
CA ALA A 471 31.99 -29.53 13.77
C ALA A 471 31.21 -29.80 15.08
N PRO A 472 31.80 -29.68 16.29
CA PRO A 472 31.05 -29.77 17.54
C PRO A 472 29.90 -28.76 17.67
N THR A 473 30.12 -27.52 17.24
CA THR A 473 29.10 -26.46 17.23
C THR A 473 27.96 -26.79 16.27
N LEU A 474 28.28 -27.24 15.05
CA LEU A 474 27.28 -27.70 14.08
C LEU A 474 26.47 -28.90 14.60
N GLN A 475 27.12 -29.89 15.24
CA GLN A 475 26.42 -31.02 15.86
C GLN A 475 25.47 -30.56 16.98
N ALA A 476 25.90 -29.63 17.84
CA ALA A 476 25.05 -29.08 18.90
C ALA A 476 23.86 -28.28 18.35
N ILE A 477 24.04 -27.55 17.23
CA ILE A 477 22.96 -26.87 16.51
C ILE A 477 21.96 -27.88 15.95
N LEU A 478 22.43 -28.88 15.19
CA LEU A 478 21.59 -29.90 14.55
C LEU A 478 20.79 -30.71 15.58
N GLN A 479 21.45 -31.24 16.62
CA GLN A 479 20.78 -31.97 17.71
C GLN A 479 19.71 -31.13 18.41
N THR A 480 19.98 -29.84 18.63
CA THR A 480 19.00 -28.95 19.27
C THR A 480 17.83 -28.68 18.34
N LEU A 481 18.07 -28.34 17.07
CA LEU A 481 17.00 -28.13 16.08
C LEU A 481 16.13 -29.38 15.90
N SER A 482 16.71 -30.57 15.77
CA SER A 482 15.97 -31.84 15.70
C SER A 482 15.15 -32.14 16.96
N SER A 483 15.55 -31.65 18.14
CA SER A 483 14.75 -31.79 19.37
C SER A 483 13.51 -30.88 19.38
N PHE A 484 13.58 -29.70 18.75
CA PHE A 484 12.42 -28.82 18.56
C PHE A 484 11.55 -29.21 17.35
N TYR A 485 12.14 -29.82 16.32
CA TYR A 485 11.49 -30.20 15.06
C TYR A 485 11.78 -31.68 14.71
N PRO A 486 11.26 -32.65 15.50
CA PRO A 486 11.37 -34.07 15.20
C PRO A 486 10.51 -34.47 13.98
N GLU A 487 10.68 -35.70 13.49
CA GLU A 487 9.90 -36.23 12.36
C GLU A 487 8.39 -35.99 12.50
N GLY A 488 7.76 -35.53 11.42
CA GLY A 488 6.35 -35.15 11.39
C GLY A 488 6.04 -33.73 11.86
N LYS A 489 6.93 -33.05 12.60
CA LYS A 489 6.78 -31.62 12.93
C LYS A 489 7.52 -30.76 11.91
N SER A 490 6.78 -29.92 11.18
CA SER A 490 7.38 -29.02 10.17
C SER A 490 8.35 -28.03 10.82
N MET A 491 9.59 -28.01 10.34
CA MET A 491 10.55 -26.94 10.61
C MET A 491 10.19 -25.69 9.77
N PRO A 492 10.31 -24.47 10.31
CA PRO A 492 10.18 -23.25 9.51
C PRO A 492 11.24 -23.21 8.39
N PRO A 493 11.02 -22.45 7.30
CA PRO A 493 11.97 -22.31 6.20
C PRO A 493 13.41 -22.01 6.63
N LEU A 494 14.28 -23.02 6.48
CA LEU A 494 15.72 -22.92 6.68
C LEU A 494 16.44 -22.39 5.42
N VAL A 495 17.17 -21.29 5.56
CA VAL A 495 18.09 -20.72 4.55
C VAL A 495 19.53 -20.89 5.01
N ILE A 496 20.39 -21.47 4.18
CA ILE A 496 21.80 -21.69 4.49
C ILE A 496 22.68 -20.80 3.60
N ASP A 497 23.45 -19.91 4.22
CA ASP A 497 24.63 -19.25 3.64
C ASP A 497 25.85 -20.08 4.07
N PRO A 498 26.39 -20.96 3.22
CA PRO A 498 27.41 -21.93 3.60
C PRO A 498 28.78 -21.25 3.67
N VAL A 499 29.00 -20.43 4.71
CA VAL A 499 30.21 -19.61 4.89
C VAL A 499 31.41 -20.51 5.27
N MET A 500 31.98 -21.15 4.26
CA MET A 500 33.13 -22.06 4.34
C MET A 500 34.47 -21.33 4.09
N VAL A 501 34.42 -20.19 3.40
CA VAL A 501 35.58 -19.36 3.05
C VAL A 501 35.30 -17.90 3.39
N SER A 502 36.29 -17.21 3.96
CA SER A 502 36.22 -15.78 4.25
C SER A 502 36.27 -14.93 2.97
N THR A 503 35.78 -13.70 3.03
CA THR A 503 35.96 -12.70 1.97
C THR A 503 37.43 -12.35 1.70
N SER A 504 38.35 -12.74 2.59
CA SER A 504 39.81 -12.68 2.44
C SER A 504 40.47 -13.96 1.91
N GLY A 505 39.69 -14.99 1.54
CA GLY A 505 40.20 -16.23 0.93
C GLY A 505 40.69 -17.32 1.90
N HIS A 506 40.83 -17.02 3.20
CA HIS A 506 41.11 -18.04 4.22
C HIS A 506 39.89 -18.96 4.41
N SER A 507 40.12 -20.28 4.49
CA SER A 507 39.09 -21.23 4.93
C SER A 507 38.69 -20.94 6.38
N LEU A 508 37.38 -20.98 6.66
CA LEU A 508 36.81 -20.67 7.97
C LEU A 508 36.38 -21.93 8.75
N LEU A 509 36.43 -23.11 8.14
CA LEU A 509 35.94 -24.37 8.68
C LEU A 509 36.94 -25.50 8.42
N GLU A 510 37.02 -26.44 9.37
CA GLU A 510 37.73 -27.71 9.17
C GLU A 510 37.00 -28.63 8.18
N SER A 511 37.74 -29.58 7.61
CA SER A 511 37.18 -30.61 6.70
C SER A 511 36.08 -31.46 7.34
N SER A 512 36.13 -31.66 8.66
CA SER A 512 35.11 -32.31 9.49
C SER A 512 33.76 -31.58 9.42
N ALA A 513 33.75 -30.26 9.61
CA ALA A 513 32.55 -29.43 9.53
C ALA A 513 32.01 -29.36 8.09
N ASN A 514 32.90 -29.33 7.09
CA ASN A 514 32.52 -29.31 5.67
C ASN A 514 31.81 -30.61 5.23
N ALA A 515 32.06 -31.75 5.87
CA ALA A 515 31.30 -32.99 5.63
C ALA A 515 29.90 -32.91 6.24
N LEU A 516 29.79 -32.56 7.52
CA LEU A 516 28.51 -32.40 8.25
C LEU A 516 27.56 -31.39 7.56
N ILE A 517 28.10 -30.31 6.97
CA ILE A 517 27.29 -29.37 6.20
C ILE A 517 26.61 -30.10 5.02
N LYS A 518 27.34 -30.90 4.25
CA LYS A 518 26.80 -31.61 3.07
C LYS A 518 25.83 -32.72 3.47
N GLU A 519 26.17 -33.48 4.52
CA GLU A 519 25.52 -34.76 4.85
C GLU A 519 24.32 -34.59 5.79
N GLU A 520 24.32 -33.58 6.68
CA GLU A 520 23.24 -33.37 7.65
C GLU A 520 22.51 -32.03 7.47
N LEU A 521 23.22 -30.92 7.19
CA LEU A 521 22.59 -29.59 7.13
C LEU A 521 21.90 -29.28 5.79
N VAL A 522 22.56 -29.58 4.66
CA VAL A 522 22.02 -29.29 3.31
C VAL A 522 20.74 -30.06 2.96
N PRO A 523 20.51 -31.31 3.41
CA PRO A 523 19.21 -31.98 3.28
C PRO A 523 18.02 -31.25 3.94
N LEU A 524 18.27 -30.43 4.97
CA LEU A 524 17.25 -29.64 5.66
C LEU A 524 16.94 -28.31 4.93
N ALA A 525 17.70 -27.96 3.89
CA ALA A 525 17.62 -26.65 3.25
C ALA A 525 16.30 -26.42 2.50
N THR A 526 15.64 -25.30 2.81
CA THR A 526 14.65 -24.68 1.90
C THR A 526 15.38 -24.00 0.75
N MET A 527 16.44 -23.26 1.07
CA MET A 527 17.37 -22.69 0.10
C MET A 527 18.81 -22.79 0.64
N ILE A 528 19.74 -23.28 -0.17
CA ILE A 528 21.18 -23.07 0.04
C ILE A 528 21.69 -21.99 -0.92
N THR A 529 22.58 -21.12 -0.45
CA THR A 529 23.00 -19.90 -1.17
C THR A 529 24.53 -19.81 -1.40
N PRO A 530 25.22 -20.82 -1.95
CA PRO A 530 26.69 -20.81 -2.06
C PRO A 530 27.23 -19.80 -3.09
N ASN A 531 28.38 -19.18 -2.84
CA ASN A 531 29.19 -18.53 -3.89
C ASN A 531 29.97 -19.58 -4.70
N VAL A 532 30.76 -19.12 -5.68
CA VAL A 532 31.52 -20.02 -6.56
C VAL A 532 32.53 -20.89 -5.77
N PRO A 533 33.45 -20.35 -4.95
CA PRO A 533 34.30 -21.16 -4.07
C PRO A 533 33.55 -22.12 -3.13
N GLU A 534 32.44 -21.67 -2.54
CA GLU A 534 31.58 -22.50 -1.68
C GLU A 534 30.93 -23.65 -2.47
N ALA A 535 30.53 -23.40 -3.72
CA ALA A 535 29.98 -24.41 -4.62
C ALA A 535 31.03 -25.47 -5.05
N GLU A 536 32.26 -25.06 -5.31
CA GLU A 536 33.39 -25.97 -5.58
C GLU A 536 33.65 -26.88 -4.37
N LEU A 537 33.75 -26.29 -3.16
CA LEU A 537 33.94 -27.05 -1.92
C LEU A 537 32.77 -28.00 -1.60
N LEU A 538 31.52 -27.57 -1.83
CA LEU A 538 30.33 -28.42 -1.65
C LEU A 538 30.33 -29.62 -2.59
N LEU A 539 30.69 -29.41 -3.86
CA LEU A 539 30.74 -30.47 -4.88
C LEU A 539 32.00 -31.34 -4.82
N GLY A 540 33.06 -30.89 -4.13
CA GLY A 540 34.35 -31.59 -4.12
C GLY A 540 35.15 -31.40 -5.40
N LEU A 541 35.03 -30.22 -6.02
CA LEU A 541 35.78 -29.83 -7.22
C LEU A 541 37.07 -29.09 -6.84
N ASP A 542 38.07 -29.15 -7.73
CA ASP A 542 39.27 -28.33 -7.60
C ASP A 542 38.95 -26.84 -7.77
N GLN A 543 39.71 -25.98 -7.09
CA GLN A 543 39.50 -24.53 -7.11
C GLN A 543 39.68 -23.95 -8.53
N GLY A 544 38.69 -23.21 -9.02
CA GLY A 544 38.67 -22.67 -10.38
C GLY A 544 38.13 -23.65 -11.44
N SER A 545 37.38 -24.66 -11.04
CA SER A 545 36.57 -25.51 -11.93
C SER A 545 35.34 -24.79 -12.48
N ILE A 546 34.74 -23.88 -11.69
CA ILE A 546 33.54 -23.12 -12.07
C ILE A 546 33.97 -21.76 -12.63
N THR A 547 33.97 -21.65 -13.96
CA THR A 547 34.52 -20.49 -14.70
C THR A 547 33.55 -19.88 -15.71
N SER A 548 32.49 -20.60 -16.11
CA SER A 548 31.49 -20.15 -17.09
C SER A 548 30.05 -20.30 -16.57
N LEU A 549 29.10 -19.62 -17.20
CA LEU A 549 27.69 -19.69 -16.84
C LEU A 549 27.13 -21.13 -16.88
N ASP A 550 27.52 -21.96 -17.85
CA ASP A 550 27.17 -23.39 -17.88
C ASP A 550 27.71 -24.15 -16.67
N THR A 551 28.94 -23.86 -16.21
CA THR A 551 29.48 -24.51 -15.00
C THR A 551 28.74 -24.07 -13.74
N ILE A 552 28.28 -22.82 -13.64
CA ILE A 552 27.44 -22.33 -12.53
C ILE A 552 26.06 -23.04 -12.55
N VAL A 553 25.44 -23.18 -13.72
CA VAL A 553 24.17 -23.90 -13.91
C VAL A 553 24.32 -25.38 -13.52
N ASN A 554 25.40 -26.02 -13.93
CA ASN A 554 25.67 -27.41 -13.56
C ASN A 554 26.00 -27.57 -12.08
N ALA A 555 26.65 -26.59 -11.45
CA ALA A 555 26.87 -26.59 -10.01
C ALA A 555 25.57 -26.44 -9.21
N ALA A 556 24.66 -25.55 -9.62
CA ALA A 556 23.33 -25.40 -9.01
C ALA A 556 22.52 -26.71 -9.08
N LYS A 557 22.57 -27.40 -10.23
CA LYS A 557 21.98 -28.73 -10.45
C LYS A 557 22.67 -29.83 -9.65
N GLY A 558 23.97 -29.73 -9.41
CA GLY A 558 24.75 -30.66 -8.58
C GLY A 558 24.40 -30.55 -7.11
N ILE A 559 24.38 -29.33 -6.56
CA ILE A 559 24.18 -29.07 -5.12
C ILE A 559 22.74 -29.42 -4.68
N SER A 560 21.73 -29.25 -5.55
CA SER A 560 20.36 -29.72 -5.32
C SER A 560 20.27 -31.24 -5.05
N LYS A 561 21.18 -32.05 -5.63
CA LYS A 561 21.26 -33.50 -5.38
C LYS A 561 21.81 -33.86 -4.00
N LEU A 562 22.39 -32.90 -3.28
CA LEU A 562 22.77 -33.05 -1.86
C LEU A 562 21.56 -32.91 -0.91
N GLY A 563 20.36 -32.68 -1.44
CA GLY A 563 19.10 -32.74 -0.69
C GLY A 563 18.32 -31.41 -0.60
N ALA A 564 18.98 -30.28 -0.86
CA ALA A 564 18.35 -28.95 -0.82
C ALA A 564 17.14 -28.83 -1.75
N ARG A 565 16.06 -28.20 -1.29
CA ARG A 565 14.84 -27.98 -2.09
C ARG A 565 15.05 -26.93 -3.20
N ALA A 566 15.81 -25.89 -2.89
CA ALA A 566 16.28 -24.88 -3.82
C ALA A 566 17.77 -24.57 -3.61
N THR A 567 18.47 -24.24 -4.69
CA THR A 567 19.87 -23.82 -4.68
C THR A 567 20.02 -22.51 -5.45
N LEU A 568 20.62 -21.49 -4.82
CA LEU A 568 20.93 -20.21 -5.45
C LEU A 568 22.45 -20.00 -5.47
N VAL A 569 23.11 -20.26 -6.60
CA VAL A 569 24.56 -20.05 -6.71
C VAL A 569 24.84 -18.57 -7.00
N LYS A 570 25.57 -17.92 -6.09
CA LYS A 570 25.92 -16.49 -6.11
C LYS A 570 27.05 -16.25 -7.15
N GLY A 571 26.72 -15.66 -8.30
CA GLY A 571 27.59 -15.58 -9.48
C GLY A 571 28.64 -14.47 -9.47
N GLY A 572 28.66 -13.61 -8.45
CA GLY A 572 29.49 -12.39 -8.38
C GLY A 572 31.02 -12.55 -8.48
N HIS A 573 31.52 -13.78 -8.49
CA HIS A 573 32.96 -14.10 -8.63
C HIS A 573 33.37 -14.42 -10.08
N CYS A 574 32.44 -14.81 -10.95
CA CYS A 574 32.71 -14.99 -12.37
C CYS A 574 32.55 -13.66 -13.11
N LYS A 575 33.42 -13.42 -14.10
CA LYS A 575 33.24 -12.30 -15.03
C LYS A 575 32.39 -12.79 -16.20
N LEU A 576 31.14 -12.32 -16.28
CA LEU A 576 30.17 -12.70 -17.31
C LEU A 576 29.70 -11.46 -18.08
N SER A 577 29.28 -11.69 -19.32
CA SER A 577 28.66 -10.70 -20.20
C SER A 577 27.22 -11.07 -20.56
N THR A 578 26.45 -10.10 -21.05
CA THR A 578 25.16 -10.34 -21.73
C THR A 578 25.30 -11.38 -22.84
N GLY A 579 26.42 -11.38 -23.58
CA GLY A 579 26.73 -12.35 -24.63
C GLY A 579 26.79 -13.79 -24.11
N ASP A 580 27.36 -14.03 -22.93
CA ASP A 580 27.40 -15.36 -22.30
C ASP A 580 26.00 -15.85 -21.91
N VAL A 581 25.16 -14.96 -21.36
CA VAL A 581 23.75 -15.26 -21.05
C VAL A 581 22.99 -15.60 -22.33
N LEU A 582 23.17 -14.83 -23.40
CA LEU A 582 22.56 -15.07 -24.70
C LEU A 582 23.12 -16.31 -25.41
N ALA A 583 24.33 -16.78 -25.08
CA ALA A 583 24.88 -18.03 -25.58
C ALA A 583 24.18 -19.25 -24.91
N VAL A 584 24.10 -19.26 -23.57
CA VAL A 584 23.39 -20.32 -22.81
C VAL A 584 21.89 -20.37 -23.15
N ALA A 585 21.29 -19.22 -23.46
CA ALA A 585 19.92 -19.16 -23.99
C ALA A 585 19.74 -19.87 -25.35
N LYS A 586 20.77 -19.90 -26.20
CA LYS A 586 20.73 -20.48 -27.56
C LYS A 586 21.10 -21.97 -27.60
N THR A 587 21.83 -22.47 -26.60
CA THR A 587 22.30 -23.87 -26.55
C THR A 587 21.32 -24.82 -25.87
N GLN A 588 20.35 -24.31 -25.10
CA GLN A 588 19.45 -25.16 -24.30
C GLN A 588 18.38 -25.82 -25.17
N GLN A 589 18.22 -27.15 -25.01
CA GLN A 589 17.33 -27.96 -25.86
C GLN A 589 15.89 -28.04 -25.34
N ASP A 590 15.65 -27.71 -24.08
CA ASP A 590 14.33 -27.67 -23.44
C ASP A 590 14.04 -26.23 -22.93
N PRO A 591 13.19 -25.46 -23.64
CA PRO A 591 12.86 -24.09 -23.26
C PRO A 591 11.94 -23.99 -22.04
N ASP A 592 11.32 -25.08 -21.58
CA ASP A 592 10.47 -25.12 -20.38
C ASP A 592 11.26 -25.44 -19.09
N SER A 593 12.59 -25.58 -19.20
CA SER A 593 13.50 -25.92 -18.10
C SER A 593 14.41 -24.77 -17.62
N LEU A 594 14.61 -23.73 -18.44
CA LEU A 594 15.54 -22.63 -18.18
C LEU A 594 14.91 -21.27 -18.50
N TYR A 595 14.69 -20.46 -17.46
CA TYR A 595 14.15 -19.12 -17.55
C TYR A 595 15.25 -18.06 -17.35
N ILE A 596 15.14 -16.92 -18.02
CA ILE A 596 16.10 -15.81 -17.89
C ILE A 596 15.34 -14.55 -17.46
N ARG A 597 15.65 -14.06 -16.27
CA ARG A 597 15.13 -12.81 -15.75
C ARG A 597 16.21 -11.73 -15.86
N TRP A 598 15.98 -10.77 -16.73
CA TRP A 598 16.73 -9.52 -16.75
C TRP A 598 16.05 -8.54 -15.78
N ASP A 599 16.77 -8.09 -14.76
CA ASP A 599 16.29 -6.97 -13.95
C ASP A 599 16.41 -5.64 -14.73
N THR A 600 15.79 -4.58 -14.21
CA THR A 600 15.53 -3.35 -14.96
C THR A 600 16.81 -2.65 -15.42
N GLY A 601 17.00 -2.56 -16.74
CA GLY A 601 18.10 -1.81 -17.36
C GLY A 601 19.24 -2.64 -17.95
N THR A 602 19.11 -3.97 -17.99
CA THR A 602 20.12 -4.87 -18.60
C THR A 602 19.60 -5.86 -19.64
N GLY A 603 18.28 -5.91 -19.90
CA GLY A 603 17.70 -6.82 -20.88
C GLY A 603 17.85 -6.37 -22.34
N PRO A 604 17.89 -7.29 -23.32
CA PRO A 604 17.96 -6.94 -24.75
C PRO A 604 16.77 -6.07 -25.20
N ASP A 605 15.60 -6.27 -24.57
CA ASP A 605 14.35 -5.54 -24.82
C ASP A 605 14.33 -4.13 -24.20
N GLN A 606 15.39 -3.68 -23.51
CA GLN A 606 15.45 -2.33 -22.94
C GLN A 606 15.28 -1.27 -24.05
N PRO A 607 14.27 -0.38 -23.96
CA PRO A 607 14.05 0.68 -24.95
C PRO A 607 15.30 1.53 -25.16
N ALA A 608 15.63 1.84 -26.42
CA ALA A 608 16.85 2.56 -26.77
C ALA A 608 16.98 3.93 -26.08
N ILE A 609 15.85 4.61 -25.83
CA ILE A 609 15.76 5.89 -25.10
C ILE A 609 16.14 5.80 -23.61
N LEU A 610 16.23 4.58 -23.04
CA LEU A 610 16.62 4.35 -21.65
C LEU A 610 18.06 3.81 -21.53
N ARG A 611 18.83 3.79 -22.61
CA ARG A 611 20.24 3.36 -22.62
C ARG A 611 21.13 4.61 -22.44
N PRO A 612 22.16 4.58 -21.57
CA PRO A 612 23.09 5.70 -21.43
C PRO A 612 23.81 6.03 -22.74
N ASP A 613 24.03 7.32 -22.99
CA ASP A 613 24.88 7.77 -24.11
C ASP A 613 26.29 7.16 -23.98
N GLY A 614 26.75 6.50 -25.04
CA GLY A 614 28.06 5.83 -25.06
C GLY A 614 28.10 4.47 -24.35
N ALA A 615 26.95 3.88 -23.96
CA ALA A 615 26.91 2.49 -23.49
C ALA A 615 27.48 1.52 -24.55
N LYS A 616 28.12 0.43 -24.09
CA LYS A 616 28.60 -0.66 -24.96
C LYS A 616 27.47 -1.25 -25.81
N ILE A 617 27.83 -1.96 -26.88
CA ILE A 617 26.91 -2.92 -27.52
C ILE A 617 26.42 -3.88 -26.41
N LEU A 618 25.10 -4.12 -26.36
CA LEU A 618 24.45 -4.87 -25.26
C LEU A 618 25.17 -6.19 -24.93
N GLU A 619 25.60 -6.92 -25.96
CA GLU A 619 26.29 -8.21 -25.85
C GLU A 619 27.62 -8.15 -25.06
N GLU A 620 28.27 -6.99 -24.97
CA GLU A 620 29.55 -6.78 -24.27
C GLU A 620 29.40 -6.20 -22.84
N GLN A 621 28.18 -5.96 -22.36
CA GLN A 621 27.96 -5.40 -21.03
C GLN A 621 28.31 -6.41 -19.93
N ASP A 622 29.14 -6.01 -18.97
CA ASP A 622 29.53 -6.82 -17.83
C ASP A 622 28.35 -6.98 -16.85
N VAL A 623 28.02 -8.22 -16.48
CA VAL A 623 26.84 -8.58 -15.66
C VAL A 623 27.18 -9.47 -14.47
N VAL A 624 26.26 -9.54 -13.51
CA VAL A 624 26.20 -10.57 -12.46
C VAL A 624 25.00 -11.45 -12.74
N VAL A 625 25.19 -12.78 -12.68
CA VAL A 625 24.15 -13.78 -12.91
C VAL A 625 24.07 -14.73 -11.73
N ASP A 626 23.06 -14.57 -10.88
CA ASP A 626 22.79 -15.53 -9.81
C ASP A 626 21.86 -16.63 -10.34
N VAL A 627 22.18 -17.90 -10.04
CA VAL A 627 21.51 -19.05 -10.68
C VAL A 627 20.69 -19.82 -9.65
N LEU A 628 19.37 -19.68 -9.74
CA LEU A 628 18.41 -20.45 -8.95
C LEU A 628 18.12 -21.78 -9.66
N HIS A 629 18.18 -22.89 -8.94
CA HIS A 629 17.67 -24.18 -9.39
C HIS A 629 16.68 -24.73 -8.36
N LEU A 630 15.51 -25.14 -8.84
CA LEU A 630 14.41 -25.68 -8.06
C LEU A 630 14.22 -27.14 -8.46
N ARG A 631 14.26 -28.05 -7.48
CA ARG A 631 14.18 -29.49 -7.75
C ARG A 631 12.79 -29.95 -8.16
N ASP A 632 11.76 -29.43 -7.50
CA ASP A 632 10.39 -29.95 -7.53
C ASP A 632 9.39 -28.81 -7.84
N SER A 633 9.57 -28.12 -8.97
CA SER A 633 8.98 -26.77 -9.21
C SER A 633 7.62 -26.68 -9.91
N LYS A 634 7.11 -27.78 -10.46
CA LYS A 634 5.83 -27.84 -11.19
C LYS A 634 5.01 -29.04 -10.69
N ALA A 635 3.69 -29.01 -10.87
CA ALA A 635 2.78 -30.08 -10.42
C ALA A 635 2.98 -31.43 -11.16
N ASP A 636 3.81 -31.45 -12.21
CA ASP A 636 4.27 -32.61 -12.96
C ASP A 636 5.62 -33.17 -12.47
N GLY A 637 6.26 -32.53 -11.48
CA GLY A 637 7.58 -32.90 -10.96
C GLY A 637 8.78 -32.38 -11.75
N VAL A 638 8.59 -31.48 -12.73
CA VAL A 638 9.71 -30.95 -13.53
C VAL A 638 10.51 -29.90 -12.75
N ALA A 639 11.82 -30.15 -12.66
CA ALA A 639 12.83 -29.24 -12.11
C ALA A 639 13.08 -28.05 -13.05
N THR A 640 13.27 -26.85 -12.51
CA THR A 640 13.50 -25.62 -13.31
C THR A 640 14.75 -24.88 -12.86
N THR A 641 15.31 -24.08 -13.78
CA THR A 641 16.48 -23.23 -13.54
C THR A 641 16.10 -21.80 -13.92
N THR A 642 16.50 -20.80 -13.14
CA THR A 642 16.30 -19.38 -13.45
C THR A 642 17.62 -18.62 -13.31
N LEU A 643 17.97 -17.86 -14.34
CA LEU A 643 19.10 -16.93 -14.35
C LEU A 643 18.60 -15.55 -13.92
N PHE A 644 19.14 -14.98 -12.85
CA PHE A 644 18.83 -13.64 -12.36
C PHE A 644 19.95 -12.68 -12.76
N VAL A 645 19.72 -11.89 -13.81
CA VAL A 645 20.75 -11.09 -14.51
C VAL A 645 20.63 -9.61 -14.17
N ARG A 646 21.73 -9.04 -13.68
CA ARG A 646 21.88 -7.64 -13.26
C ARG A 646 23.17 -7.02 -13.80
N PRO A 647 23.27 -5.68 -13.90
CA PRO A 647 24.53 -5.03 -14.27
C PRO A 647 25.62 -5.30 -13.22
N ARG A 648 26.88 -5.35 -13.65
CA ARG A 648 28.00 -5.23 -12.71
C ARG A 648 28.02 -3.82 -12.13
N LEU A 649 28.12 -3.72 -10.80
CA LEU A 649 28.32 -2.45 -10.10
C LEU A 649 29.81 -2.31 -9.76
N GLU A 650 30.43 -1.23 -10.22
CA GLU A 650 31.82 -0.90 -9.93
C GLU A 650 31.94 -0.26 -8.55
N THR A 651 32.17 -1.08 -7.52
CA THR A 651 32.32 -0.64 -6.13
C THR A 651 33.15 -1.63 -5.30
N THR A 652 33.87 -1.10 -4.31
CA THR A 652 34.57 -1.88 -3.28
C THR A 652 33.69 -2.20 -2.07
N SER A 653 32.47 -1.66 -2.00
CA SER A 653 31.57 -1.82 -0.85
C SER A 653 30.67 -3.06 -0.99
N THR A 654 31.30 -4.23 -0.95
CA THR A 654 30.66 -5.56 -1.13
C THR A 654 30.72 -6.45 0.12
N HIS A 655 31.30 -5.95 1.22
CA HIS A 655 31.42 -6.71 2.47
C HIS A 655 30.03 -6.96 3.08
N GLY A 656 29.70 -8.24 3.31
CA GLY A 656 28.39 -8.67 3.81
C GLY A 656 27.38 -9.15 2.77
N THR A 657 27.67 -9.07 1.47
CA THR A 657 26.70 -9.40 0.40
C THR A 657 26.00 -10.76 0.58
N GLY A 658 26.73 -11.82 0.95
CA GLY A 658 26.17 -13.16 1.17
C GLY A 658 25.18 -13.21 2.34
N CYS A 659 25.55 -12.63 3.49
CA CYS A 659 24.69 -12.55 4.67
C CYS A 659 23.45 -11.69 4.41
N THR A 660 23.64 -10.55 3.74
CA THR A 660 22.55 -9.63 3.34
C THR A 660 21.53 -10.34 2.43
N LEU A 661 22.00 -11.08 1.42
CA LEU A 661 21.16 -11.82 0.48
C LEU A 661 20.39 -12.96 1.17
N SER A 662 21.09 -13.78 1.94
CA SER A 662 20.50 -14.93 2.64
C SER A 662 19.54 -14.52 3.77
N ALA A 663 19.80 -13.40 4.45
CA ALA A 663 18.88 -12.82 5.41
C ALA A 663 17.60 -12.28 4.73
N ALA A 664 17.72 -11.59 3.59
CA ALA A 664 16.56 -11.11 2.84
C ALA A 664 15.72 -12.27 2.26
N LEU A 665 16.34 -13.40 1.90
CA LEU A 665 15.64 -14.63 1.55
C LEU A 665 14.86 -15.22 2.74
N ALA A 666 15.44 -15.22 3.93
CA ALA A 666 14.72 -15.65 5.13
C ALA A 666 13.52 -14.73 5.45
N CYS A 667 13.63 -13.42 5.22
CA CYS A 667 12.49 -12.50 5.28
C CYS A 667 11.38 -12.90 4.30
N ALA A 668 11.73 -13.12 3.04
CA ALA A 668 10.76 -13.47 2.01
C ALA A 668 10.06 -14.80 2.31
N PHE A 669 10.79 -15.82 2.78
CA PHE A 669 10.17 -17.09 3.18
C PHE A 669 9.29 -16.98 4.43
N ALA A 670 9.67 -16.19 5.43
CA ALA A 670 8.81 -15.88 6.57
C ALA A 670 7.52 -15.15 6.14
N GLN A 671 7.62 -14.30 5.11
CA GLN A 671 6.50 -13.60 4.48
C GLN A 671 5.68 -14.51 3.53
N GLY A 672 6.02 -15.79 3.40
CA GLY A 672 5.28 -16.79 2.62
C GLY A 672 5.56 -16.78 1.11
N LEU A 673 6.59 -16.08 0.63
CA LEU A 673 6.96 -16.07 -0.78
C LEU A 673 7.56 -17.42 -1.21
N ASN A 674 7.28 -17.83 -2.45
CA ASN A 674 7.93 -18.98 -3.08
C ASN A 674 9.41 -18.66 -3.42
N PRO A 675 10.26 -19.68 -3.68
CA PRO A 675 11.69 -19.46 -3.94
C PRO A 675 12.04 -18.51 -5.10
N PHE A 676 11.20 -18.41 -6.13
CA PHE A 676 11.42 -17.51 -7.27
C PHE A 676 11.17 -16.06 -6.86
N ASP A 677 10.01 -15.76 -6.29
CA ASP A 677 9.67 -14.39 -5.85
C ASP A 677 10.53 -13.93 -4.66
N ALA A 678 10.89 -14.85 -3.76
CA ALA A 678 11.87 -14.59 -2.70
C ALA A 678 13.24 -14.19 -3.28
N THR A 679 13.71 -14.89 -4.33
CA THR A 679 14.96 -14.55 -5.01
C THR A 679 14.88 -13.18 -5.70
N ILE A 680 13.74 -12.81 -6.28
CA ILE A 680 13.52 -11.45 -6.81
C ILE A 680 13.69 -10.40 -5.71
N GLN A 681 12.95 -10.54 -4.60
CA GLN A 681 12.97 -9.58 -3.50
C GLN A 681 14.38 -9.42 -2.92
N ALA A 682 15.01 -10.54 -2.55
CA ALA A 682 16.30 -10.55 -1.88
C ALA A 682 17.46 -10.07 -2.77
N THR A 683 17.48 -10.46 -4.05
CA THR A 683 18.54 -10.01 -4.97
C THR A 683 18.36 -8.56 -5.39
N THR A 684 17.12 -8.07 -5.54
CA THR A 684 16.83 -6.64 -5.79
C THR A 684 17.30 -5.78 -4.60
N TYR A 685 16.94 -6.17 -3.38
CA TYR A 685 17.37 -5.50 -2.15
C TYR A 685 18.90 -5.48 -2.02
N SER A 686 19.57 -6.63 -2.15
CA SER A 686 21.03 -6.71 -2.05
C SER A 686 21.74 -5.86 -3.11
N HIS A 687 21.21 -5.82 -4.35
CA HIS A 687 21.77 -4.99 -5.42
C HIS A 687 21.63 -3.48 -5.14
N GLN A 688 20.48 -3.03 -4.64
CA GLN A 688 20.27 -1.62 -4.26
C GLN A 688 21.09 -1.22 -3.02
N ALA A 689 21.26 -2.14 -2.07
CA ALA A 689 22.13 -1.96 -0.90
C ALA A 689 23.63 -1.83 -1.29
N ILE A 690 24.07 -2.47 -2.38
CA ILE A 690 25.40 -2.27 -2.99
C ILE A 690 25.45 -0.93 -3.75
N ALA A 691 24.45 -0.63 -4.59
CA ALA A 691 24.41 0.59 -5.42
C ALA A 691 24.39 1.89 -4.59
N THR A 692 23.86 1.84 -3.38
CA THR A 692 23.74 2.99 -2.46
C THR A 692 24.73 2.94 -1.28
N ALA A 693 25.78 2.10 -1.37
CA ALA A 693 26.72 1.86 -0.28
C ALA A 693 27.58 3.08 0.09
N PRO A 694 27.65 3.48 1.39
CA PRO A 694 28.26 4.75 1.82
C PRO A 694 29.79 4.77 1.88
N SER A 695 30.49 3.76 1.33
CA SER A 695 31.96 3.69 1.29
C SER A 695 32.65 3.83 2.66
N ILE A 696 32.11 3.14 3.68
CA ILE A 696 32.63 3.18 5.06
C ILE A 696 33.83 2.23 5.21
N GLY A 697 34.91 2.73 5.82
CA GLY A 697 36.07 1.94 6.27
C GLY A 697 37.37 2.24 5.52
N LYS A 698 38.30 1.27 5.54
CA LYS A 698 39.62 1.36 4.85
C LYS A 698 39.91 0.18 3.90
N GLY A 699 39.00 -0.79 3.83
CA GLY A 699 39.09 -1.94 2.93
C GLY A 699 37.77 -2.11 2.17
N HIS A 700 37.24 -3.33 2.15
CA HIS A 700 35.92 -3.58 1.54
C HIS A 700 34.81 -3.06 2.45
N GLY A 701 34.07 -2.08 1.97
CA GLY A 701 33.03 -1.39 2.74
C GLY A 701 31.73 -2.20 2.87
N PRO A 702 30.91 -1.92 3.89
CA PRO A 702 29.61 -2.57 4.09
C PRO A 702 28.53 -2.04 3.13
N LEU A 703 27.54 -2.87 2.85
CA LEU A 703 26.34 -2.50 2.10
C LEU A 703 25.46 -1.49 2.86
N ASN A 704 24.68 -0.67 2.15
CA ASN A 704 23.63 0.16 2.72
C ASN A 704 22.37 -0.67 3.03
N HIS A 705 22.40 -1.34 4.17
CA HIS A 705 21.28 -2.13 4.71
C HIS A 705 20.01 -1.30 5.02
N THR A 706 20.09 0.04 4.95
CA THR A 706 19.02 0.96 5.31
C THR A 706 18.36 1.64 4.12
N HIS A 707 18.74 1.29 2.88
CA HIS A 707 18.28 1.98 1.66
C HIS A 707 16.75 1.91 1.43
N SER A 708 16.05 0.96 2.05
CA SER A 708 14.59 0.79 2.01
C SER A 708 13.85 1.48 3.17
N ILE A 709 14.56 1.97 4.18
CA ILE A 709 13.96 2.48 5.42
C ILE A 709 13.74 3.99 5.32
N ILE A 710 12.48 4.41 5.29
CA ILE A 710 12.08 5.83 5.29
C ILE A 710 11.74 6.25 6.74
N PRO A 711 12.36 7.32 7.28
CA PRO A 711 12.02 7.80 8.62
C PRO A 711 10.62 8.43 8.65
N ARG A 712 9.76 7.89 9.53
CA ARG A 712 8.40 8.41 9.77
C ARG A 712 8.47 9.69 10.60
N ILE A 713 8.09 10.82 10.00
CA ILE A 713 8.11 12.15 10.65
C ILE A 713 6.92 12.35 11.61
N ILE A 714 5.74 11.84 11.25
CA ILE A 714 4.52 11.93 12.06
C ILE A 714 4.33 10.62 12.84
N PRO A 715 4.34 10.65 14.19
CA PRO A 715 4.19 9.44 15.00
C PRO A 715 2.82 8.79 14.77
N GLN A 716 2.71 7.50 15.09
CA GLN A 716 1.42 6.80 15.03
C GLN A 716 0.45 7.32 16.10
N PRO A 717 -0.87 7.27 15.87
CA PRO A 717 -1.87 7.57 16.89
C PRO A 717 -1.69 6.72 18.15
N THR A 718 -1.83 7.34 19.32
CA THR A 718 -1.74 6.72 20.64
C THR A 718 -2.92 7.11 21.52
N PRO A 719 -3.19 6.42 22.65
CA PRO A 719 -4.23 6.86 23.59
C PRO A 719 -3.99 8.25 24.22
N VAL A 720 -2.75 8.76 24.19
CA VAL A 720 -2.38 10.09 24.70
C VAL A 720 -2.44 11.16 23.62
N ASN A 721 -2.03 10.82 22.39
CA ASN A 721 -2.20 11.66 21.21
C ASN A 721 -2.91 10.85 20.10
N PRO A 722 -4.25 10.89 20.04
CA PRO A 722 -5.03 10.17 19.03
C PRO A 722 -4.98 10.83 17.64
N TYR A 723 -4.53 12.09 17.56
CA TYR A 723 -4.57 12.92 16.36
C TYR A 723 -3.20 13.58 16.09
N PRO A 724 -2.13 12.78 15.85
CA PRO A 724 -0.77 13.27 15.76
C PRO A 724 -0.50 14.15 14.53
N PHE A 725 -1.13 13.91 13.38
CA PHE A 725 -0.95 14.72 12.18
C PHE A 725 -1.57 16.11 12.34
N VAL A 726 -2.83 16.19 12.80
CA VAL A 726 -3.53 17.46 13.03
C VAL A 726 -2.88 18.23 14.18
N SER A 727 -2.41 17.54 15.22
CA SER A 727 -1.61 18.16 16.29
C SER A 727 -0.31 18.78 15.76
N ALA A 728 0.38 18.13 14.82
CA ALA A 728 1.61 18.63 14.22
C ALA A 728 1.38 19.76 13.19
N LEU A 729 0.20 19.82 12.55
CA LEU A 729 -0.23 20.97 11.75
C LEU A 729 -0.54 22.19 12.63
N ILE A 730 -1.43 22.06 13.62
CA ILE A 730 -1.74 23.16 14.56
C ILE A 730 -0.47 23.63 15.27
N GLY A 731 0.39 22.69 15.69
CA GLY A 731 1.68 22.94 16.33
C GLY A 731 2.75 23.56 15.41
N SER A 732 2.53 23.69 14.10
CA SER A 732 3.47 24.38 13.20
C SER A 732 3.42 25.90 13.34
N CYS A 733 2.24 26.45 13.68
CA CYS A 733 1.97 27.89 13.69
C CYS A 733 1.28 28.38 14.98
N PRO A 734 1.72 27.98 16.19
CA PRO A 734 0.94 28.13 17.43
C PRO A 734 0.58 29.56 17.80
N GLY A 735 1.39 30.55 17.42
CA GLY A 735 1.04 31.97 17.56
C GLY A 735 -0.14 32.36 16.68
N LEU A 736 -0.07 32.04 15.38
CA LEU A 736 -1.13 32.34 14.41
C LEU A 736 -2.41 31.55 14.68
N TRP A 737 -2.30 30.30 15.12
CA TRP A 737 -3.47 29.53 15.57
C TRP A 737 -4.16 30.21 16.75
N LYS A 738 -3.40 30.68 17.75
CA LYS A 738 -3.93 31.43 18.89
C LYS A 738 -4.56 32.77 18.47
N ASP A 739 -3.91 33.53 17.59
CA ASP A 739 -4.39 34.82 17.11
C ASP A 739 -5.64 34.66 16.23
N TYR A 740 -5.75 33.54 15.49
CA TYR A 740 -6.96 33.09 14.82
C TYR A 740 -8.04 32.75 15.85
N VAL A 741 -7.99 31.60 16.54
CA VAL A 741 -9.13 31.18 17.37
C VAL A 741 -9.42 32.13 18.55
N GLY A 742 -8.47 32.97 18.96
CA GLY A 742 -8.59 33.98 20.02
C GLY A 742 -8.90 35.41 19.55
N HIS A 743 -9.19 35.64 18.27
CA HIS A 743 -9.33 36.97 17.65
C HIS A 743 -10.35 37.91 18.35
N PRO A 744 -10.19 39.25 18.26
CA PRO A 744 -11.14 40.19 18.84
C PRO A 744 -12.56 40.15 18.27
N PHE A 745 -12.76 39.67 17.03
CA PHE A 745 -14.11 39.47 16.45
C PHE A 745 -14.92 38.47 17.28
N VAL A 746 -14.38 37.25 17.41
CA VAL A 746 -14.96 36.15 18.19
C VAL A 746 -15.07 36.49 19.67
N THR A 747 -14.11 37.22 20.22
CA THR A 747 -14.15 37.66 21.62
C THR A 747 -15.31 38.64 21.89
N GLN A 748 -15.56 39.59 20.98
CA GLN A 748 -16.70 40.51 21.08
C GLN A 748 -18.04 39.83 20.78
N LEU A 749 -18.06 38.85 19.86
CA LEU A 749 -19.24 38.02 19.57
C LEU A 749 -19.66 37.24 20.84
N ALA A 750 -18.71 36.60 21.52
CA ALA A 750 -18.95 35.87 22.77
C ALA A 750 -19.47 36.78 23.90
N ALA A 751 -18.95 38.01 23.98
CA ALA A 751 -19.38 39.01 24.96
C ALA A 751 -20.73 39.67 24.62
N GLY A 752 -21.23 39.50 23.39
CA GLY A 752 -22.43 40.20 22.89
C GLY A 752 -22.19 41.69 22.61
N THR A 753 -20.92 42.12 22.50
CA THR A 753 -20.53 43.53 22.32
C THR A 753 -20.07 43.86 20.90
N LEU A 754 -20.02 42.88 20.00
CA LEU A 754 -19.72 43.10 18.58
C LEU A 754 -20.81 44.00 17.96
N PRO A 755 -20.47 44.96 17.07
CA PRO A 755 -21.49 45.75 16.37
C PRO A 755 -22.34 44.90 15.42
N ALA A 756 -23.62 45.28 15.29
CA ALA A 756 -24.57 44.71 14.35
C ALA A 756 -24.03 44.70 12.90
N GLU A 757 -23.52 45.86 12.48
CA GLU A 757 -22.92 46.10 11.17
C GLU A 757 -21.69 45.22 10.89
N SER A 758 -20.80 45.03 11.87
CA SER A 758 -19.64 44.12 11.78
C SER A 758 -20.06 42.68 11.52
N PHE A 759 -21.06 42.17 12.26
CA PHE A 759 -21.55 40.81 12.09
C PHE A 759 -22.27 40.61 10.74
N VAL A 760 -23.09 41.58 10.31
CA VAL A 760 -23.78 41.55 9.01
C VAL A 760 -22.79 41.67 7.84
N HIS A 761 -21.76 42.51 7.94
CA HIS A 761 -20.70 42.61 6.94
C HIS A 761 -19.93 41.28 6.81
N TYR A 762 -19.58 40.65 7.93
CA TYR A 762 -18.99 39.31 7.96
C TYR A 762 -19.90 38.27 7.27
N LEU A 763 -21.17 38.14 7.67
CA LEU A 763 -22.11 37.15 7.07
C LEU A 763 -22.29 37.35 5.56
N LYS A 764 -22.33 38.59 5.10
CA LYS A 764 -22.39 38.95 3.68
C LYS A 764 -21.20 38.41 2.88
N GLN A 765 -19.99 38.47 3.45
CA GLN A 765 -18.79 37.93 2.82
C GLN A 765 -18.65 36.40 2.99
N ASP A 766 -19.10 35.85 4.12
CA ASP A 766 -19.11 34.39 4.35
C ASP A 766 -20.03 33.68 3.34
N TYR A 767 -21.20 34.24 3.06
CA TYR A 767 -22.09 33.78 1.99
C TYR A 767 -21.41 33.74 0.59
N ILE A 768 -20.48 34.66 0.30
CA ILE A 768 -19.67 34.65 -0.93
C ILE A 768 -18.56 33.60 -0.83
N TYR A 769 -17.88 33.49 0.31
CA TYR A 769 -16.86 32.47 0.57
C TYR A 769 -17.43 31.05 0.43
N LEU A 770 -18.62 30.77 0.95
CA LEU A 770 -19.30 29.48 0.82
C LEU A 770 -19.53 29.07 -0.65
N LYS A 771 -19.78 30.01 -1.57
CA LYS A 771 -19.86 29.74 -3.01
C LYS A 771 -18.53 29.26 -3.59
N HIS A 772 -17.40 29.67 -3.01
CA HIS A 772 -16.05 29.18 -3.37
C HIS A 772 -15.67 27.90 -2.61
N HIS A 773 -16.06 27.75 -1.36
CA HIS A 773 -15.89 26.52 -0.58
C HIS A 773 -16.61 25.33 -1.25
N ALA A 774 -17.82 25.57 -1.79
CA ALA A 774 -18.53 24.61 -2.63
C ALA A 774 -17.79 24.27 -3.93
N ARG A 775 -17.09 25.24 -4.57
CA ARG A 775 -16.24 24.98 -5.75
C ARG A 775 -15.01 24.16 -5.39
N ALA A 776 -14.38 24.42 -4.25
CA ALA A 776 -13.25 23.66 -3.73
C ALA A 776 -13.64 22.19 -3.46
N HIS A 777 -14.78 21.94 -2.80
CA HIS A 777 -15.29 20.59 -2.61
C HIS A 777 -15.75 19.92 -3.92
N GLY A 778 -16.25 20.68 -4.90
CA GLY A 778 -16.49 20.19 -6.26
C GLY A 778 -15.21 19.74 -6.99
N LEU A 779 -14.12 20.51 -6.85
CA LEU A 779 -12.80 20.15 -7.36
C LEU A 779 -12.20 18.94 -6.62
N LEU A 780 -12.42 18.83 -5.31
CA LEU A 780 -12.05 17.67 -4.51
C LEU A 780 -12.78 16.40 -4.96
N ALA A 781 -14.09 16.52 -5.28
CA ALA A 781 -14.85 15.42 -5.87
C ALA A 781 -14.30 15.01 -7.26
N ALA A 782 -13.90 15.98 -8.08
CA ALA A 782 -13.29 15.72 -9.40
C ALA A 782 -11.87 15.12 -9.33
N LYS A 783 -11.09 15.43 -8.28
CA LYS A 783 -9.76 14.83 -8.03
C LYS A 783 -9.81 13.51 -7.23
N SER A 784 -10.97 13.09 -6.74
CA SER A 784 -11.12 11.90 -5.89
C SER A 784 -10.89 10.59 -6.65
N SER A 785 -9.96 9.77 -6.16
CA SER A 785 -9.61 8.46 -6.74
C SER A 785 -10.64 7.33 -6.48
N THR A 786 -11.71 7.60 -5.71
CA THR A 786 -12.78 6.64 -5.43
C THR A 786 -14.15 7.31 -5.42
N PHE A 787 -15.21 6.58 -5.80
CA PHE A 787 -16.59 7.07 -5.71
C PHE A 787 -17.04 7.39 -4.27
N SER A 788 -16.44 6.74 -3.26
CA SER A 788 -16.71 7.04 -1.85
C SER A 788 -16.20 8.43 -1.47
N ALA A 789 -14.95 8.75 -1.80
CA ALA A 789 -14.38 10.08 -1.59
C ALA A 789 -15.10 11.16 -2.42
N ALA A 790 -15.40 10.88 -3.69
CA ALA A 790 -16.15 11.79 -4.54
C ALA A 790 -17.56 12.08 -4.01
N GLY A 791 -18.27 11.04 -3.54
CA GLY A 791 -19.59 11.16 -2.92
C GLY A 791 -19.56 11.92 -1.60
N ALA A 792 -18.53 11.72 -0.76
CA ALA A 792 -18.35 12.49 0.47
C ALA A 792 -18.12 13.97 0.18
N ALA A 793 -17.23 14.31 -0.76
CA ALA A 793 -16.98 15.69 -1.18
C ALA A 793 -18.23 16.34 -1.80
N ALA A 794 -18.98 15.63 -2.65
CA ALA A 794 -20.25 16.10 -3.20
C ALA A 794 -21.34 16.28 -2.13
N THR A 795 -21.34 15.46 -1.07
CA THR A 795 -22.26 15.62 0.08
C THR A 795 -21.97 16.92 0.82
N ILE A 796 -20.70 17.31 0.99
CA ILE A 796 -20.32 18.60 1.58
C ILE A 796 -20.81 19.76 0.72
N VAL A 797 -20.73 19.69 -0.62
CA VAL A 797 -21.33 20.70 -1.52
C VAL A 797 -22.84 20.84 -1.27
N LEU A 798 -23.57 19.72 -1.11
CA LEU A 798 -25.00 19.73 -0.80
C LEU A 798 -25.33 20.23 0.61
N HIS A 799 -24.39 20.15 1.56
CA HIS A 799 -24.53 20.73 2.90
C HIS A 799 -24.32 22.24 2.86
N ILE A 800 -23.26 22.73 2.20
CA ILE A 800 -23.00 24.17 2.02
C ILE A 800 -24.20 24.89 1.37
N VAL A 801 -24.85 24.26 0.39
CA VAL A 801 -26.07 24.78 -0.29
C VAL A 801 -27.31 24.82 0.62
N ARG A 802 -27.31 24.11 1.76
CA ARG A 802 -28.35 24.20 2.80
C ARG A 802 -27.96 25.21 3.88
N GLU A 803 -26.70 25.21 4.30
CA GLU A 803 -26.13 26.11 5.31
C GLU A 803 -26.13 27.57 4.84
N SER A 804 -26.01 27.82 3.53
CA SER A 804 -26.16 29.15 2.94
C SER A 804 -27.57 29.73 3.11
N GLN A 805 -28.63 28.89 3.20
CA GLN A 805 -29.98 29.38 3.54
C GLN A 805 -30.04 29.93 4.97
N MET A 806 -29.31 29.35 5.93
CA MET A 806 -29.26 29.92 7.28
C MET A 806 -28.63 31.32 7.28
N HIS A 807 -27.66 31.57 6.40
CA HIS A 807 -27.07 32.90 6.21
C HIS A 807 -28.07 33.89 5.61
N VAL A 808 -28.90 33.46 4.65
CA VAL A 808 -30.03 34.25 4.14
C VAL A 808 -31.03 34.57 5.26
N ASP A 809 -31.36 33.58 6.10
CA ASP A 809 -32.30 33.76 7.22
C ASP A 809 -31.77 34.73 8.28
N TYR A 810 -30.48 34.62 8.66
CA TYR A 810 -29.81 35.58 9.54
C TYR A 810 -29.80 36.98 8.93
N CYS A 811 -29.34 37.15 7.68
CA CYS A 811 -29.36 38.44 6.99
C CYS A 811 -30.76 39.07 6.96
N THR A 812 -31.79 38.27 6.69
CA THR A 812 -33.19 38.71 6.67
C THR A 812 -33.67 39.21 8.04
N GLN A 813 -33.28 38.54 9.14
CA GLN A 813 -33.62 38.98 10.51
C GLN A 813 -33.01 40.35 10.88
N TRP A 814 -31.89 40.72 10.25
CA TRP A 814 -31.20 42.00 10.47
C TRP A 814 -31.46 43.02 9.34
N GLY A 815 -32.48 42.77 8.51
CA GLY A 815 -32.99 43.73 7.51
C GLY A 815 -32.31 43.70 6.13
N VAL A 816 -31.34 42.81 5.91
CA VAL A 816 -30.67 42.63 4.61
C VAL A 816 -31.53 41.76 3.71
N THR A 817 -31.78 42.21 2.48
CA THR A 817 -32.60 41.45 1.53
C THR A 817 -31.81 40.34 0.81
N PRO A 818 -32.45 39.26 0.33
CA PRO A 818 -31.77 38.25 -0.47
C PRO A 818 -31.16 38.80 -1.77
N GLU A 819 -31.76 39.84 -2.37
CA GLU A 819 -31.23 40.52 -3.56
C GLU A 819 -29.96 41.32 -3.25
N GLU A 820 -29.93 42.02 -2.10
CA GLU A 820 -28.75 42.72 -1.58
C GLU A 820 -27.61 41.75 -1.22
N LEU A 821 -27.95 40.56 -0.69
CA LEU A 821 -26.99 39.52 -0.38
C LEU A 821 -26.39 38.86 -1.64
N GLU A 822 -27.18 38.63 -2.69
CA GLU A 822 -26.68 38.15 -3.99
C GLU A 822 -25.89 39.22 -4.77
N THR A 823 -26.21 40.50 -4.60
CA THR A 823 -25.51 41.62 -5.27
C THR A 823 -24.35 42.21 -4.46
N THR A 824 -24.06 41.67 -3.27
CA THR A 824 -22.91 42.09 -2.44
C THR A 824 -21.59 41.87 -3.20
N PRO A 825 -20.69 42.87 -3.24
CA PRO A 825 -19.39 42.74 -3.89
C PRO A 825 -18.42 41.87 -3.07
N GLU A 826 -17.63 41.03 -3.77
CA GLU A 826 -16.52 40.27 -3.17
C GLU A 826 -15.42 41.22 -2.69
N LEU A 827 -15.05 41.15 -1.41
CA LEU A 827 -13.98 41.97 -0.83
C LEU A 827 -12.59 41.31 -0.94
N PRO A 828 -11.49 42.08 -0.84
CA PRO A 828 -10.14 41.57 -1.09
C PRO A 828 -9.71 40.39 -0.21
N ALA A 829 -10.16 40.30 1.05
CA ALA A 829 -9.86 39.16 1.92
C ALA A 829 -10.55 37.88 1.43
N THR A 830 -11.86 37.95 1.17
CA THR A 830 -12.67 36.90 0.54
C THR A 830 -12.05 36.42 -0.78
N ALA A 831 -11.70 37.35 -1.67
CA ALA A 831 -11.08 37.08 -2.96
C ALA A 831 -9.72 36.38 -2.81
N ALA A 832 -8.86 36.87 -1.89
CA ALA A 832 -7.54 36.30 -1.67
C ALA A 832 -7.61 34.89 -1.09
N TYR A 833 -8.52 34.64 -0.14
CA TYR A 833 -8.67 33.33 0.48
C TYR A 833 -9.27 32.30 -0.49
N ALA A 834 -10.37 32.65 -1.16
CA ALA A 834 -11.00 31.80 -2.17
C ALA A 834 -10.05 31.42 -3.32
N ARG A 835 -9.29 32.39 -3.83
CA ARG A 835 -8.29 32.13 -4.88
C ARG A 835 -7.17 31.23 -4.38
N TYR A 836 -6.65 31.45 -3.17
CA TYR A 836 -5.58 30.61 -2.63
C TYR A 836 -6.00 29.14 -2.47
N ILE A 837 -7.20 28.87 -1.95
CA ILE A 837 -7.76 27.51 -1.87
C ILE A 837 -7.86 26.88 -3.27
N MET A 838 -8.38 27.62 -4.25
CA MET A 838 -8.53 27.11 -5.62
C MET A 838 -7.17 26.91 -6.32
N ASP A 839 -6.20 27.80 -6.14
CA ASP A 839 -4.85 27.68 -6.72
C ASP A 839 -4.11 26.46 -6.14
N VAL A 840 -4.16 26.26 -4.82
CA VAL A 840 -3.69 25.03 -4.16
C VAL A 840 -4.46 23.82 -4.69
N GLY A 841 -5.77 23.94 -4.85
CA GLY A 841 -6.64 22.89 -5.40
C GLY A 841 -6.34 22.52 -6.86
N TYR A 842 -5.89 23.45 -7.69
CA TYR A 842 -5.49 23.18 -9.07
C TYR A 842 -4.06 22.62 -9.15
N GLN A 843 -3.09 23.27 -8.52
CA GLN A 843 -1.66 22.94 -8.62
C GLN A 843 -1.25 21.72 -7.78
N GLY A 844 -1.88 21.53 -6.61
CA GLY A 844 -1.60 20.44 -5.69
C GLY A 844 -2.39 19.16 -5.95
N ASP A 845 -2.25 18.19 -5.05
CA ASP A 845 -3.10 17.00 -4.99
C ASP A 845 -4.39 17.26 -4.20
N ASP A 846 -5.24 16.24 -4.11
CA ASP A 846 -6.45 16.28 -3.31
C ASP A 846 -6.18 16.37 -1.79
N PHE A 847 -4.99 15.94 -1.31
CA PHE A 847 -4.64 16.09 0.10
C PHE A 847 -4.27 17.53 0.47
N MET A 848 -3.49 18.25 -0.36
CA MET A 848 -3.24 19.68 -0.17
C MET A 848 -4.55 20.49 -0.18
N LEU A 849 -5.50 20.13 -1.04
CA LEU A 849 -6.82 20.77 -1.06
C LEU A 849 -7.61 20.51 0.23
N ILE A 850 -7.53 19.30 0.81
CA ILE A 850 -8.10 18.99 2.13
C ILE A 850 -7.45 19.86 3.22
N ILE A 851 -6.12 20.02 3.23
CA ILE A 851 -5.43 20.88 4.22
C ILE A 851 -5.80 22.36 4.04
N ALA A 852 -5.96 22.82 2.79
CA ALA A 852 -6.34 24.21 2.51
C ALA A 852 -7.72 24.58 3.12
N VAL A 853 -8.70 23.69 3.03
CA VAL A 853 -10.05 23.90 3.62
C VAL A 853 -10.14 23.52 5.11
N ALA A 854 -9.20 22.73 5.64
CA ALA A 854 -9.23 22.27 7.03
C ALA A 854 -9.12 23.40 8.07
N SER A 855 -8.47 24.51 7.73
CA SER A 855 -8.33 25.69 8.60
C SER A 855 -9.67 26.24 9.09
N CYS A 856 -10.63 26.41 8.18
CA CYS A 856 -12.01 26.77 8.47
C CYS A 856 -12.69 25.72 9.37
N LEU A 857 -12.72 24.46 8.94
CA LEU A 857 -13.40 23.37 9.64
C LEU A 857 -12.90 23.13 11.08
N LEU A 858 -11.60 23.30 11.31
CA LEU A 858 -10.98 23.14 12.63
C LEU A 858 -11.13 24.40 13.49
N GLY A 859 -10.93 25.58 12.90
CA GLY A 859 -10.93 26.86 13.62
C GLY A 859 -12.30 27.24 14.16
N TYR A 860 -13.33 27.20 13.32
CA TYR A 860 -14.71 27.47 13.74
C TYR A 860 -15.21 26.46 14.79
N ALA A 861 -14.76 25.20 14.70
CA ALA A 861 -15.11 24.17 15.68
C ALA A 861 -14.44 24.40 17.04
N GLU A 862 -13.14 24.70 17.07
CA GLU A 862 -12.42 25.06 18.30
C GLU A 862 -13.06 26.29 18.97
N VAL A 863 -13.39 27.31 18.18
CA VAL A 863 -14.09 28.51 18.63
C VAL A 863 -15.45 28.18 19.25
N GLY A 864 -16.36 27.57 18.49
CA GLY A 864 -17.72 27.29 18.96
C GLY A 864 -17.73 26.43 20.22
N LYS A 865 -16.90 25.38 20.23
CA LYS A 865 -16.71 24.50 21.39
C LYS A 865 -16.20 25.26 22.61
N ARG A 866 -15.17 26.09 22.45
CA ARG A 866 -14.61 26.90 23.54
C ARG A 866 -15.61 27.93 24.07
N LEU A 867 -16.39 28.58 23.21
CA LEU A 867 -17.38 29.58 23.63
C LEU A 867 -18.55 28.97 24.40
N LEU A 868 -19.07 27.81 23.97
CA LEU A 868 -20.07 27.09 24.73
C LEU A 868 -19.51 26.56 26.07
N ALA A 869 -18.31 25.99 26.06
CA ALA A 869 -17.65 25.47 27.27
C ALA A 869 -17.29 26.56 28.29
N ALA A 870 -17.01 27.78 27.83
CA ALA A 870 -16.72 28.94 28.69
C ALA A 870 -17.96 29.54 29.38
N GLY A 871 -19.17 29.05 29.06
CA GLY A 871 -20.41 29.60 29.61
C GLY A 871 -20.65 31.05 29.19
N ALA A 872 -20.33 31.38 27.92
CA ALA A 872 -20.58 32.71 27.35
C ALA A 872 -22.04 33.16 27.64
N ASN A 873 -22.26 34.46 27.83
CA ASN A 873 -23.51 34.99 28.40
C ASN A 873 -24.69 34.85 27.40
N THR A 874 -25.29 33.67 27.33
CA THR A 874 -26.32 33.33 26.34
C THR A 874 -27.67 33.99 26.59
N GLU A 875 -27.91 34.56 27.77
CA GLU A 875 -29.14 35.30 28.08
C GLU A 875 -29.04 36.73 27.53
N GLY A 876 -29.63 36.94 26.35
CA GLY A 876 -29.69 38.24 25.67
C GLY A 876 -28.57 38.52 24.65
N ASN A 877 -27.56 37.66 24.51
CA ASN A 877 -26.55 37.82 23.44
C ASN A 877 -27.18 37.53 22.05
N PRO A 878 -27.19 38.50 21.12
CA PRO A 878 -27.84 38.35 19.81
C PRO A 878 -27.14 37.36 18.88
N TYR A 879 -25.88 37.00 19.18
CA TYR A 879 -25.07 36.04 18.42
C TYR A 879 -25.11 34.62 18.99
N LYS A 880 -25.97 34.37 20.00
CA LYS A 880 -26.12 33.06 20.66
C LYS A 880 -26.19 31.90 19.67
N ARG A 881 -27.09 31.98 18.68
CA ARG A 881 -27.36 30.88 17.75
C ARG A 881 -26.12 30.51 16.92
N TRP A 882 -25.29 31.46 16.51
CA TRP A 882 -24.01 31.19 15.82
C TRP A 882 -23.07 30.34 16.69
N MET A 883 -22.99 30.62 18.00
CA MET A 883 -22.19 29.82 18.93
C MET A 883 -22.77 28.41 19.13
N GLU A 884 -24.10 28.27 19.12
CA GLU A 884 -24.79 26.98 19.18
C GLU A 884 -24.66 26.17 17.87
N ASP A 885 -24.65 26.83 16.71
CA ASP A 885 -24.48 26.20 15.39
C ASP A 885 -23.07 25.56 15.27
N TYR A 886 -22.00 26.33 15.50
CA TYR A 886 -20.60 25.83 15.36
C TYR A 886 -20.07 25.04 16.57
N GLY A 887 -20.56 25.33 17.77
CA GLY A 887 -20.27 24.54 18.97
C GLY A 887 -21.14 23.29 19.10
N GLY A 888 -22.20 23.18 18.30
CA GLY A 888 -23.19 22.11 18.34
C GLY A 888 -22.70 20.76 17.83
N VAL A 889 -23.42 19.71 18.22
CA VAL A 889 -23.05 18.30 17.95
C VAL A 889 -22.84 18.03 16.46
N GLU A 890 -23.64 18.61 15.58
CA GLU A 890 -23.56 18.34 14.13
C GLU A 890 -22.28 18.87 13.50
N TYR A 891 -21.87 20.11 13.82
CA TYR A 891 -20.63 20.69 13.32
C TYR A 891 -19.41 20.00 13.93
N GLN A 892 -19.40 19.77 15.24
CA GLN A 892 -18.31 19.08 15.94
C GLN A 892 -18.09 17.65 15.41
N GLU A 893 -19.16 16.93 15.06
CA GLU A 893 -19.10 15.60 14.44
C GLU A 893 -18.68 15.65 12.96
N ALA A 894 -18.95 16.76 12.24
CA ALA A 894 -18.34 17.01 10.92
C ALA A 894 -16.83 17.28 11.03
N THR A 895 -16.39 18.10 11.99
CA THR A 895 -14.98 18.35 12.29
C THR A 895 -14.26 17.06 12.67
N ARG A 896 -14.87 16.22 13.51
CA ARG A 896 -14.31 14.92 13.89
C ARG A 896 -14.08 14.01 12.68
N ARG A 897 -15.02 13.96 11.72
CA ARG A 897 -14.83 13.26 10.44
C ARG A 897 -13.71 13.86 9.57
N GLY A 898 -13.53 15.17 9.60
CA GLY A 898 -12.42 15.86 8.91
C GLY A 898 -11.05 15.49 9.50
N ILE A 899 -10.95 15.47 10.84
CA ILE A 899 -9.76 14.99 11.58
C ILE A 899 -9.48 13.53 11.24
N ASP A 900 -10.48 12.65 11.39
CA ASP A 900 -10.34 11.22 11.08
C ASP A 900 -9.85 10.99 9.63
N LEU A 901 -10.35 11.76 8.65
CA LEU A 901 -9.93 11.68 7.25
C LEU A 901 -8.46 12.09 7.05
N MET A 902 -8.02 13.18 7.68
CA MET A 902 -6.63 13.65 7.58
C MET A 902 -5.65 12.67 8.25
N GLU A 903 -6.00 12.16 9.43
CA GLU A 903 -5.19 11.19 10.17
C GLU A 903 -5.10 9.84 9.45
N GLN A 904 -6.22 9.30 8.95
CA GLN A 904 -6.22 8.07 8.15
C GLN A 904 -5.35 8.23 6.89
N ARG A 905 -5.35 9.41 6.27
CA ARG A 905 -4.54 9.68 5.09
C ARG A 905 -3.04 9.76 5.42
N ALA A 906 -2.65 10.51 6.45
CA ALA A 906 -1.26 10.60 6.92
C ALA A 906 -0.74 9.29 7.56
N ALA A 907 -1.62 8.44 8.08
CA ALA A 907 -1.24 7.10 8.57
C ALA A 907 -0.94 6.13 7.41
N LYS A 908 -1.79 6.16 6.37
CA LYS A 908 -1.73 5.30 5.17
C LYS A 908 -0.63 5.69 4.20
N ASP A 909 -0.44 6.99 3.97
CA ASP A 909 0.57 7.57 3.09
C ASP A 909 1.38 8.62 3.88
N PRO A 910 2.42 8.19 4.63
CA PRO A 910 3.12 9.06 5.56
C PRO A 910 3.95 10.11 4.84
N PRO A 911 3.72 11.42 5.08
CA PRO A 911 4.47 12.46 4.38
C PRO A 911 5.94 12.43 4.77
N SER A 912 6.83 12.50 3.77
CA SER A 912 8.25 12.79 3.97
C SER A 912 8.42 14.18 4.60
N ALA A 913 9.59 14.49 5.18
CA ALA A 913 9.84 15.80 5.79
C ALA A 913 9.57 16.98 4.83
N SER A 914 10.03 16.86 3.58
CA SER A 914 9.75 17.83 2.51
C SER A 914 8.25 17.93 2.21
N ARG A 915 7.55 16.79 2.14
CA ARG A 915 6.10 16.78 1.88
C ARG A 915 5.29 17.38 3.02
N PHE A 916 5.68 17.13 4.27
CA PHE A 916 5.00 17.67 5.44
C PHE A 916 5.18 19.18 5.55
N ALA A 917 6.39 19.71 5.28
CA ALA A 917 6.64 21.14 5.23
C ALA A 917 5.70 21.86 4.23
N GLN A 918 5.49 21.30 3.03
CA GLN A 918 4.53 21.85 2.04
C GLN A 918 3.08 21.89 2.57
N LEU A 919 2.68 20.92 3.41
CA LEU A 919 1.34 20.91 4.03
C LEU A 919 1.26 21.94 5.17
N GLN A 920 2.34 22.14 5.92
CA GLN A 920 2.47 23.19 6.94
C GLN A 920 2.44 24.60 6.31
N ASP A 921 3.08 24.82 5.16
CA ASP A 921 3.04 26.09 4.42
C ASP A 921 1.62 26.45 3.98
N VAL A 922 0.88 25.49 3.39
CA VAL A 922 -0.53 25.65 3.01
C VAL A 922 -1.41 25.94 4.22
N TRP A 923 -1.23 25.16 5.29
CA TRP A 923 -1.95 25.31 6.55
C TRP A 923 -1.74 26.69 7.18
N GLU A 924 -0.49 27.12 7.36
CA GLU A 924 -0.17 28.44 7.93
C GLU A 924 -0.75 29.55 7.05
N ARG A 925 -0.65 29.41 5.72
CA ARG A 925 -1.17 30.44 4.81
C ARG A 925 -2.68 30.57 4.89
N CYS A 926 -3.42 29.47 5.00
CA CYS A 926 -4.87 29.54 5.21
C CYS A 926 -5.25 30.08 6.60
N VAL A 927 -4.54 29.71 7.68
CA VAL A 927 -4.76 30.30 9.02
C VAL A 927 -4.53 31.82 9.02
N ARG A 928 -3.54 32.34 8.27
CA ARG A 928 -3.37 33.79 8.07
C ARG A 928 -4.49 34.44 7.27
N LEU A 929 -5.11 33.72 6.33
CA LEU A 929 -6.21 34.22 5.50
C LEU A 929 -7.52 34.27 6.30
N GLU A 930 -7.76 33.29 7.17
CA GLU A 930 -8.84 33.28 8.17
C GLU A 930 -8.76 34.50 9.12
N ILE A 931 -7.58 34.79 9.68
CA ILE A 931 -7.37 36.02 10.47
C ILE A 931 -7.77 37.26 9.66
N GLY A 932 -7.29 37.37 8.42
CA GLY A 932 -7.65 38.46 7.51
C GLY A 932 -9.15 38.56 7.18
N PHE A 933 -9.86 37.43 7.19
CA PHE A 933 -11.30 37.36 6.97
C PHE A 933 -12.09 37.93 8.15
N TRP A 934 -11.66 37.66 9.39
CA TRP A 934 -12.27 38.25 10.58
C TRP A 934 -11.79 39.68 10.86
N ASP A 935 -10.60 40.06 10.42
CA ASP A 935 -10.09 41.44 10.44
C ASP A 935 -10.94 42.36 9.56
N MET A 936 -11.42 41.85 8.43
CA MET A 936 -12.44 42.45 7.57
C MET A 936 -13.79 42.55 8.30
N GLY A 937 -14.25 41.46 8.95
CA GLY A 937 -15.47 41.47 9.76
C GLY A 937 -15.49 42.51 10.88
N LEU A 938 -14.33 42.87 11.44
CA LEU A 938 -14.21 43.94 12.45
C LEU A 938 -14.30 45.38 11.89
N LYS A 939 -14.14 45.57 10.58
CA LYS A 939 -13.95 46.89 9.94
C LYS A 939 -14.91 47.02 8.74
N PRO A 940 -16.22 47.17 9.01
CA PRO A 940 -17.27 47.04 8.01
C PRO A 940 -17.36 48.18 6.98
#